data_AF-A0A4T9TI35-F1
#
_entry.id   AF-A0A4T9TI35-F1
#
_cell.length_a   1.000
_cell.length_b   1.000
_cell.length_c   1.000
_cell.angle_alpha   90.00
_cell.angle_beta   90.00
_cell.angle_gamma   90.00
#
_symmetry.space_group_name_H-M   'P 1'
#
loop_
_entity.id
_entity.type
_entity.pdbx_description
1 polymer ?
#
loop_
_entity_poly.entity_id
_entity_poly.type
_entity_poly.pdbx_seq_one_letter_code
_entity_poly.pdbx_strand_id
1 'polypeptide(L)'
;MPRVAKVAAMNRGSPKADDNCATVFGQACLTVNCAPMDNYLTCFVSFFAQGHFPTKQAPQAPCRPLFCRNSTGTARRAGASLRYGFVVFCIKLTLSLDLTLGEAMVNPQGGHSVLGLDIGIGSCGWCLIDTKYQRIIASGVRLWDTPQEPKTKVSTASTRRIARSSRRNTKRTADRKKHCLRLLKQNGLVPSKESAQWLQSRKKDKPVIKLRAAGLDRPLNNREWAQVLYSLCDRRGYIPHGEGGDSDNESKKVLSAIEHNKELLSQAGFRTVGEMMYHSGRSRNTGGDYSLCIDTNALIEEIELLFAAQNRLGNTKASEAFREAFREVFSWQKDVTANDLRIYNQVGHCTYFPEEKRAAKSCLSSELCEAYERVGHTTWIDSKGLEHKLPADIRQKIIRTLFSIEPIKGNKYCKVTYSKVRQWMSLDSDSPFKGIDADKEKTLELYKPKAWRLLRDTLSSEFMHQLAADRELADDFCSAITFASSKKSLTKEMENRGFSEDEIEHASALPYNAKLFSGYGNRSLKALNLLVDAFEEDAEDIVTLSDAEQASGLLQKRNSPEATYTQLPPYTLFDPTCKNPVVLRVMGQVRKVVNAVIREYGMPDEVHIELARELKQSKREKQLVSDRNRITKNRRDGIIAKLREETGDEPRMKLIRKVELFEEQGGRCIYCDGVIEYERLIKEGHYAEIDHALPFSRTCDDSQSNKVLSCKKCNQDKKNRTPYEWFCQDDLNWEEFELRVSRNKKLGQIKRQKLLNTNLEEKQENDFIERNLNDTRYASRAAKDFIERYLRFPDNGKKQHVFAVAGGATALLRQSWGIRKDREEDCLHHAADAAVIAACSPSTVIKIAKASEKKALTKKENRAALFADTQPWEGFAAEVMRQKEGIIPTHMIDHKVSGRAFEDTIYSYKGIREDGQKGQLATKKKGLKVSSNYVRRDDGSAIVVDGLAYINLWLDAEGRKGKGQYLLEPIYYADIPFVDSQGYMHRFLPAQSDKKPRESWDTVPERLLATKPLTIFPHDAILVKGKVRRFKTIGIAACSWSLYDPTGKLSDGEATKGLAFASLTKDDQLELIHEDVLGRCYIDLISNSGSKE
;
A
#
# COMPACT_ATOMS: atom_id res chain seq x y z
N MET A 1 33.09 48.02 -7.62
CA MET A 1 32.34 49.29 -7.54
C MET A 1 31.08 49.18 -8.40
N PRO A 2 30.00 49.94 -8.11
CA PRO A 2 28.84 50.03 -8.99
C PRO A 2 29.11 50.97 -10.18
N ARG A 3 28.55 50.65 -11.37
CA ARG A 3 27.91 51.58 -12.35
C ARG A 3 27.71 50.93 -13.74
N VAL A 4 26.44 50.70 -14.07
CA VAL A 4 25.71 51.17 -15.27
C VAL A 4 26.46 51.33 -16.63
N ALA A 5 25.82 50.77 -17.67
CA ALA A 5 25.85 51.10 -19.12
C ALA A 5 26.61 50.17 -20.10
N LYS A 6 25.83 49.82 -21.14
CA LYS A 6 26.10 49.00 -22.34
C LYS A 6 27.33 49.42 -23.17
N VAL A 7 27.97 48.45 -23.81
CA VAL A 7 28.10 48.32 -25.28
C VAL A 7 28.46 46.85 -25.62
N ALA A 8 28.43 46.45 -26.89
CA ALA A 8 28.41 45.06 -27.34
C ALA A 8 29.76 44.51 -27.87
N ALA A 9 29.69 43.26 -28.35
CA ALA A 9 30.59 42.57 -29.30
C ALA A 9 31.63 41.56 -28.76
N MET A 10 31.89 40.58 -29.64
CA MET A 10 32.70 39.37 -29.46
C MET A 10 34.20 39.67 -29.33
N ASN A 11 34.93 38.93 -28.48
CA ASN A 11 35.80 37.83 -28.93
C ASN A 11 36.56 37.08 -27.81
N ARG A 12 36.95 35.85 -28.16
CA ARG A 12 38.12 35.02 -27.76
C ARG A 12 39.12 35.64 -26.77
N GLY A 13 39.53 34.89 -25.73
CA GLY A 13 40.74 35.20 -24.96
C GLY A 13 40.94 34.41 -23.67
N SER A 14 41.62 33.26 -23.75
CA SER A 14 42.41 32.67 -22.65
C SER A 14 43.90 32.88 -22.99
N PRO A 15 44.91 32.60 -22.12
CA PRO A 15 44.87 31.91 -20.82
C PRO A 15 45.82 32.48 -19.72
N LYS A 16 46.01 31.74 -18.60
CA LYS A 16 47.17 31.75 -17.67
C LYS A 16 47.38 33.02 -16.78
N ALA A 17 48.10 32.98 -15.64
CA ALA A 17 48.41 31.89 -14.69
C ALA A 17 49.00 32.47 -13.36
N ASP A 18 49.26 31.56 -12.39
CA ASP A 18 50.25 31.63 -11.28
C ASP A 18 50.02 32.55 -10.05
N ASP A 19 50.06 31.92 -8.85
CA ASP A 19 50.80 32.26 -7.62
C ASP A 19 50.61 33.64 -6.88
N ASN A 20 50.66 33.75 -5.54
CA ASN A 20 51.00 32.80 -4.45
C ASN A 20 50.49 33.28 -3.05
N CYS A 21 50.66 32.45 -2.01
CA CYS A 21 50.63 32.78 -0.56
C CYS A 21 49.32 33.29 0.12
N ALA A 22 49.08 33.12 1.43
CA ALA A 22 49.59 32.16 2.43
C ALA A 22 48.82 32.28 3.79
N THR A 23 48.79 31.20 4.60
CA THR A 23 48.57 31.18 6.09
C THR A 23 47.21 31.70 6.64
N VAL A 24 46.71 31.35 7.85
CA VAL A 24 47.10 30.41 8.93
C VAL A 24 45.83 29.99 9.71
N PHE A 25 45.80 28.81 10.38
CA PHE A 25 45.20 28.62 11.72
C PHE A 25 45.46 27.20 12.30
N GLY A 26 45.88 27.13 13.58
CA GLY A 26 45.94 25.89 14.40
C GLY A 26 44.57 25.52 14.99
N GLN A 27 44.27 24.27 15.38
CA GLN A 27 44.78 23.52 16.55
C GLN A 27 44.47 24.19 17.92
N ALA A 28 44.04 23.48 18.98
CA ALA A 28 44.17 22.04 19.24
C ALA A 28 43.01 21.38 20.05
N CYS A 29 42.83 20.08 19.79
CA CYS A 29 42.53 18.95 20.70
C CYS A 29 41.56 19.05 21.89
N LEU A 30 40.66 18.05 21.98
CA LEU A 30 40.59 17.17 23.17
C LEU A 30 40.14 15.74 22.82
N THR A 31 40.95 14.79 23.28
CA THR A 31 40.95 13.32 23.16
C THR A 31 39.63 12.54 23.05
N VAL A 32 39.64 11.47 22.23
CA VAL A 32 38.87 10.22 22.46
C VAL A 32 39.84 9.03 22.41
N ASN A 33 39.83 8.16 23.42
CA ASN A 33 40.71 6.99 23.50
C ASN A 33 40.19 5.81 22.67
N CYS A 34 40.99 5.32 21.71
CA CYS A 34 40.89 4.01 21.08
C CYS A 34 42.28 3.55 20.59
N ALA A 35 42.70 2.34 20.96
CA ALA A 35 43.93 1.69 20.50
C ALA A 35 43.90 0.18 20.84
N PRO A 36 44.68 -0.68 20.17
CA PRO A 36 44.92 -0.71 18.71
C PRO A 36 44.89 -2.16 18.13
N MET A 37 45.45 -2.35 16.91
CA MET A 37 45.80 -3.62 16.22
C MET A 37 44.63 -4.43 15.61
N ASP A 38 44.71 -4.98 14.39
CA ASP A 38 45.73 -4.88 13.31
C ASP A 38 45.05 -5.10 11.92
N ASN A 39 45.30 -4.29 10.87
CA ASN A 39 46.37 -4.34 9.84
C ASN A 39 46.25 -5.52 8.82
N TYR A 40 46.40 -5.42 7.49
CA TYR A 40 46.86 -4.38 6.51
C TYR A 40 45.85 -4.26 5.32
N LEU A 41 45.54 -3.08 4.73
CA LEU A 41 46.00 -2.49 3.43
C LEU A 41 45.91 -3.41 2.17
N THR A 42 45.59 -3.00 0.92
CA THR A 42 45.27 -1.72 0.19
C THR A 42 44.56 -2.11 -1.15
N CYS A 43 44.04 -1.31 -2.11
CA CYS A 43 43.92 0.13 -2.49
C CYS A 43 42.47 0.34 -3.07
N PHE A 44 41.90 1.45 -3.61
CA PHE A 44 42.28 2.63 -4.45
C PHE A 44 42.55 2.35 -5.96
N VAL A 45 41.98 3.06 -6.96
CA VAL A 45 40.82 3.99 -7.00
C VAL A 45 40.33 4.31 -8.45
N SER A 46 39.07 4.77 -8.60
CA SER A 46 38.49 5.65 -9.64
C SER A 46 38.39 5.30 -11.15
N PHE A 47 37.23 5.71 -11.72
CA PHE A 47 36.95 6.31 -13.05
C PHE A 47 37.67 5.84 -14.33
N PHE A 48 36.88 5.61 -15.40
CA PHE A 48 36.89 6.50 -16.59
C PHE A 48 35.62 6.31 -17.45
N ALA A 49 35.37 7.22 -18.39
CA ALA A 49 34.26 7.17 -19.35
C ALA A 49 34.71 7.52 -20.78
N GLN A 50 34.04 6.93 -21.78
CA GLN A 50 33.95 7.30 -23.21
C GLN A 50 35.24 7.65 -23.98
N GLY A 51 35.60 6.84 -25.01
CA GLY A 51 36.74 7.14 -25.89
C GLY A 51 36.91 6.22 -27.11
N HIS A 52 36.13 6.45 -28.16
CA HIS A 52 36.31 6.10 -29.58
C HIS A 52 37.49 5.18 -30.04
N PHE A 53 37.13 4.08 -30.74
CA PHE A 53 37.92 3.46 -31.83
C PHE A 53 38.16 4.49 -32.98
N PRO A 54 39.23 4.40 -33.82
CA PRO A 54 39.61 3.17 -34.57
C PRO A 54 41.11 2.96 -34.95
N THR A 55 41.47 1.77 -35.49
CA THR A 55 42.13 1.55 -36.82
C THR A 55 42.51 0.07 -37.05
N LYS A 56 43.12 -0.27 -38.21
CA LYS A 56 43.17 -1.62 -38.81
C LYS A 56 44.46 -2.42 -38.55
N GLN A 57 44.29 -3.75 -38.53
CA GLN A 57 45.15 -4.84 -39.06
C GLN A 57 46.58 -4.52 -39.53
N ALA A 58 47.58 -5.25 -39.00
CA ALA A 58 48.57 -6.03 -39.78
C ALA A 58 49.35 -7.02 -38.86
N PRO A 59 49.85 -8.17 -39.36
CA PRO A 59 50.54 -9.19 -38.54
C PRO A 59 52.04 -9.38 -38.87
N GLN A 60 52.79 -10.06 -37.99
CA GLN A 60 53.80 -11.07 -38.38
C GLN A 60 54.28 -11.94 -37.18
N ALA A 61 54.92 -13.06 -37.49
CA ALA A 61 55.56 -14.03 -36.57
C ALA A 61 57.10 -13.98 -36.81
N PRO A 62 57.96 -14.97 -36.46
CA PRO A 62 57.82 -16.18 -35.61
C PRO A 62 59.00 -16.37 -34.61
N CYS A 63 59.04 -17.50 -33.86
CA CYS A 63 60.29 -18.26 -33.62
C CYS A 63 60.08 -19.66 -32.97
N ARG A 64 61.17 -20.42 -32.85
CA ARG A 64 61.37 -21.84 -32.46
C ARG A 64 62.76 -21.96 -31.79
N PRO A 65 63.26 -23.15 -31.37
CA PRO A 65 62.65 -24.32 -30.72
C PRO A 65 63.47 -24.81 -29.49
N LEU A 66 63.10 -25.95 -28.86
CA LEU A 66 64.06 -26.99 -28.40
C LEU A 66 63.35 -28.30 -27.98
N PHE A 67 64.12 -29.34 -27.67
CA PHE A 67 63.72 -30.74 -27.38
C PHE A 67 63.00 -30.86 -26.00
N CYS A 68 62.27 -31.92 -25.63
CA CYS A 68 62.15 -33.33 -26.08
C CYS A 68 60.71 -33.85 -25.71
N ARG A 69 60.21 -35.09 -25.90
CA ARG A 69 60.71 -36.41 -26.40
C ARG A 69 59.50 -37.24 -26.94
N ASN A 70 59.78 -38.30 -27.72
CA ASN A 70 59.02 -39.53 -28.06
C ASN A 70 57.52 -39.72 -27.66
N SER A 71 56.65 -40.37 -28.45
CA SER A 71 56.83 -41.09 -29.75
C SER A 71 55.49 -41.43 -30.46
N THR A 72 55.54 -41.48 -31.81
CA THR A 72 54.71 -42.29 -32.77
C THR A 72 53.16 -42.30 -32.68
N GLY A 73 52.40 -42.07 -33.76
CA GLY A 73 52.76 -41.68 -35.14
C GLY A 73 51.60 -41.78 -36.17
N THR A 74 51.81 -41.19 -37.37
CA THR A 74 51.04 -41.34 -38.66
C THR A 74 49.53 -41.01 -38.67
N ALA A 75 49.01 -39.97 -39.37
CA ALA A 75 48.91 -39.70 -40.83
C ALA A 75 47.76 -40.47 -41.53
N ARG A 76 46.98 -39.98 -42.52
CA ARG A 76 47.03 -38.86 -43.52
C ARG A 76 45.63 -38.16 -43.57
N ARG A 77 45.32 -36.94 -44.07
CA ARG A 77 45.82 -35.96 -45.09
C ARG A 77 45.06 -36.00 -46.45
N ALA A 78 44.58 -34.83 -46.91
CA ALA A 78 43.91 -34.50 -48.19
C ALA A 78 42.45 -34.98 -48.38
N GLY A 79 41.60 -34.35 -49.21
CA GLY A 79 41.72 -33.02 -49.85
C GLY A 79 40.85 -32.78 -51.12
N ALA A 80 40.25 -31.59 -51.20
CA ALA A 80 39.85 -30.84 -52.42
C ALA A 80 38.80 -31.40 -53.45
N SER A 81 37.63 -30.73 -53.47
CA SER A 81 37.08 -29.97 -54.63
C SER A 81 36.23 -30.59 -55.77
N LEU A 82 35.24 -29.78 -56.20
CA LEU A 82 34.69 -29.56 -57.57
C LEU A 82 33.75 -30.57 -58.30
N ARG A 83 32.44 -30.23 -58.23
CA ARG A 83 31.45 -30.01 -59.33
C ARG A 83 30.93 -31.15 -60.25
N TYR A 84 29.64 -30.97 -60.61
CA TYR A 84 28.80 -31.65 -61.63
C TYR A 84 28.51 -33.15 -61.39
N GLY A 85 27.32 -33.69 -61.71
CA GLY A 85 26.07 -33.06 -62.16
C GLY A 85 25.05 -34.12 -62.66
N PHE A 86 23.73 -33.80 -62.65
CA PHE A 86 22.59 -34.70 -62.98
C PHE A 86 22.45 -35.91 -62.01
N VAL A 87 21.28 -36.55 -61.76
CA VAL A 87 19.99 -36.67 -62.48
C VAL A 87 18.77 -36.53 -61.54
N VAL A 88 17.65 -36.11 -62.13
CA VAL A 88 16.24 -36.07 -61.65
C VAL A 88 15.75 -37.31 -60.85
N PHE A 89 15.11 -37.11 -59.68
CA PHE A 89 13.68 -37.47 -59.43
C PHE A 89 13.15 -37.02 -58.04
N CYS A 90 11.83 -37.04 -57.88
CA CYS A 90 11.10 -36.48 -56.73
C CYS A 90 10.71 -37.49 -55.62
N ILE A 91 10.76 -37.01 -54.37
CA ILE A 91 9.91 -37.38 -53.22
C ILE A 91 9.91 -38.86 -52.75
N LYS A 92 10.56 -39.08 -51.59
CA LYS A 92 9.83 -39.53 -50.38
C LYS A 92 10.60 -39.17 -49.10
N LEU A 93 9.89 -39.06 -47.99
CA LEU A 93 10.41 -38.55 -46.72
C LEU A 93 11.23 -39.60 -45.95
N THR A 94 12.30 -39.16 -45.31
CA THR A 94 12.66 -39.62 -43.96
C THR A 94 13.21 -38.42 -43.19
N LEU A 95 12.45 -37.93 -42.19
CA LEU A 95 12.81 -36.75 -41.41
C LEU A 95 13.77 -37.12 -40.27
N SER A 96 15.05 -36.80 -40.43
CA SER A 96 15.99 -36.68 -39.30
C SER A 96 15.85 -35.29 -38.67
N LEU A 97 14.94 -35.16 -37.70
CA LEU A 97 14.82 -33.95 -36.87
C LEU A 97 15.99 -33.90 -35.87
N ASP A 98 17.00 -33.08 -36.14
CA ASP A 98 18.08 -32.79 -35.19
C ASP A 98 18.65 -31.35 -35.34
N LEU A 99 17.87 -30.44 -35.94
CA LEU A 99 18.20 -29.02 -36.07
C LEU A 99 16.97 -28.14 -35.85
N THR A 100 17.20 -26.96 -35.26
CA THR A 100 16.25 -25.84 -35.04
C THR A 100 14.99 -26.14 -34.22
N LEU A 101 15.07 -25.87 -32.91
CA LEU A 101 13.89 -25.61 -32.06
C LEU A 101 14.06 -24.38 -31.15
N GLY A 102 15.27 -24.07 -30.69
CA GLY A 102 15.54 -22.90 -29.84
C GLY A 102 15.42 -21.54 -30.53
N GLU A 103 16.03 -21.37 -31.70
CA GLU A 103 16.12 -20.05 -32.35
C GLU A 103 14.90 -19.70 -33.22
N ALA A 104 14.11 -20.69 -33.64
CA ALA A 104 12.96 -20.50 -34.54
C ALA A 104 11.67 -20.03 -33.82
N MET A 105 11.66 -19.99 -32.48
CA MET A 105 10.47 -19.62 -31.69
C MET A 105 10.49 -18.18 -31.16
N VAL A 106 11.62 -17.46 -31.25
CA VAL A 106 11.73 -16.07 -30.80
C VAL A 106 11.24 -15.12 -31.91
N ASN A 107 9.94 -14.78 -31.83
CA ASN A 107 9.22 -13.78 -32.64
C ASN A 107 9.68 -13.69 -34.13
N PRO A 108 9.20 -14.57 -35.04
CA PRO A 108 9.51 -14.46 -36.46
C PRO A 108 9.06 -13.10 -36.99
N GLN A 109 9.89 -12.47 -37.82
CA GLN A 109 9.76 -11.05 -38.21
C GLN A 109 8.33 -10.71 -38.68
N GLY A 110 7.60 -9.98 -37.82
CA GLY A 110 6.24 -9.53 -38.07
C GLY A 110 5.11 -10.31 -37.38
N GLY A 111 5.34 -11.03 -36.27
CA GLY A 111 4.26 -11.40 -35.33
C GLY A 111 3.57 -10.17 -34.70
N HIS A 112 2.55 -10.38 -33.86
CA HIS A 112 2.00 -9.31 -33.01
C HIS A 112 1.67 -9.85 -31.62
N SER A 113 2.44 -9.40 -30.63
CA SER A 113 2.58 -10.04 -29.33
C SER A 113 1.93 -9.26 -28.19
N VAL A 114 1.03 -9.89 -27.44
CA VAL A 114 0.26 -9.24 -26.35
C VAL A 114 0.47 -9.99 -25.04
N LEU A 115 0.98 -9.28 -24.02
CA LEU A 115 1.18 -9.81 -22.66
C LEU A 115 0.01 -9.41 -21.75
N GLY A 116 -0.86 -10.36 -21.41
CA GLY A 116 -1.90 -10.19 -20.40
C GLY A 116 -1.40 -10.50 -18.98
N LEU A 117 -1.81 -9.68 -18.00
CA LEU A 117 -1.45 -9.81 -16.58
C LEU A 117 -2.68 -9.68 -15.67
N ASP A 118 -3.02 -10.74 -14.92
CA ASP A 118 -3.99 -10.70 -13.81
C ASP A 118 -3.26 -10.45 -12.50
N ILE A 119 -3.26 -9.21 -12.03
CA ILE A 119 -2.45 -8.70 -10.93
C ILE A 119 -3.24 -8.74 -9.62
N GLY A 120 -3.14 -9.87 -8.92
CA GLY A 120 -3.67 -10.12 -7.58
C GLY A 120 -2.85 -9.52 -6.44
N ILE A 121 -3.38 -9.63 -5.22
CA ILE A 121 -2.69 -9.18 -3.99
C ILE A 121 -1.58 -10.16 -3.53
N GLY A 122 -1.75 -11.45 -3.86
CA GLY A 122 -0.83 -12.56 -3.58
C GLY A 122 -0.50 -13.41 -4.82
N SER A 123 -0.82 -12.91 -6.03
CA SER A 123 -0.70 -13.66 -7.28
C SER A 123 -0.52 -12.73 -8.48
N CYS A 124 0.19 -13.19 -9.51
CA CYS A 124 0.17 -12.64 -10.85
C CYS A 124 -0.06 -13.80 -11.83
N GLY A 125 -1.23 -13.85 -12.46
CA GLY A 125 -1.37 -14.61 -13.70
C GLY A 125 -0.68 -13.87 -14.83
N TRP A 126 -0.06 -14.59 -15.76
CA TRP A 126 0.49 -14.01 -16.98
C TRP A 126 0.24 -14.94 -18.17
N CYS A 127 0.01 -14.34 -19.34
CA CYS A 127 -0.16 -15.04 -20.60
C CYS A 127 0.37 -14.17 -21.75
N LEU A 128 1.25 -14.72 -22.58
CA LEU A 128 1.74 -14.11 -23.80
C LEU A 128 1.07 -14.79 -24.99
N ILE A 129 0.37 -14.03 -25.82
CA ILE A 129 -0.29 -14.51 -27.04
C ILE A 129 0.30 -13.85 -28.28
N ASP A 130 0.16 -14.51 -29.43
CA ASP A 130 0.31 -13.88 -30.74
C ASP A 130 -1.07 -13.77 -31.42
N THR A 131 -1.51 -12.54 -31.70
CA THR A 131 -2.83 -12.30 -32.30
C THR A 131 -2.84 -12.45 -33.82
N LYS A 132 -1.67 -12.42 -34.47
CA LYS A 132 -1.52 -12.63 -35.92
C LYS A 132 -1.41 -14.11 -36.26
N TYR A 133 -0.59 -14.85 -35.50
CA TYR A 133 -0.42 -16.30 -35.63
C TYR A 133 -1.45 -17.11 -34.81
N GLN A 134 -2.38 -16.43 -34.13
CA GLN A 134 -3.57 -17.04 -33.49
C GLN A 134 -3.21 -18.19 -32.54
N ARG A 135 -2.32 -17.92 -31.58
CA ARG A 135 -1.82 -18.91 -30.62
C ARG A 135 -1.41 -18.30 -29.28
N ILE A 136 -1.43 -19.12 -28.24
CA ILE A 136 -0.78 -18.84 -26.96
C ILE A 136 0.71 -19.22 -27.10
N ILE A 137 1.62 -18.29 -26.80
CA ILE A 137 3.07 -18.54 -26.80
C ILE A 137 3.49 -19.21 -25.48
N ALA A 138 3.06 -18.63 -24.35
CA ALA A 138 3.38 -19.14 -23.01
C ALA A 138 2.41 -18.54 -21.97
N SER A 139 2.19 -19.24 -20.86
CA SER A 139 1.41 -18.71 -19.73
C SER A 139 1.84 -19.32 -18.40
N GLY A 140 1.49 -18.69 -17.29
CA GLY A 140 1.85 -19.16 -15.96
C GLY A 140 1.23 -18.35 -14.81
N VAL A 141 1.53 -18.78 -13.58
CA VAL A 141 1.10 -18.08 -12.36
C VAL A 141 2.27 -17.94 -11.40
N ARG A 142 2.53 -16.70 -10.96
CA ARG A 142 3.47 -16.38 -9.88
C ARG A 142 2.69 -16.08 -8.60
N LEU A 143 2.98 -16.78 -7.50
CA LEU A 143 2.32 -16.63 -6.21
C LEU A 143 3.25 -15.98 -5.16
N TRP A 144 2.69 -15.32 -4.15
CA TRP A 144 3.44 -14.78 -3.01
C TRP A 144 2.57 -14.48 -1.79
N ASP A 145 3.15 -14.58 -0.59
CA ASP A 145 2.50 -14.09 0.63
C ASP A 145 2.23 -12.59 0.58
N THR A 146 1.02 -12.19 0.94
CA THR A 146 0.70 -10.77 1.17
C THR A 146 1.38 -10.29 2.47
N PRO A 147 1.99 -9.09 2.53
CA PRO A 147 2.68 -8.59 3.73
C PRO A 147 1.67 -8.01 4.76
N GLN A 148 0.68 -8.83 5.10
CA GLN A 148 -0.42 -8.60 6.04
C GLN A 148 -0.70 -9.89 6.83
N GLU A 149 -1.19 -9.76 8.06
CA GLU A 149 -1.67 -10.93 8.81
C GLU A 149 -2.99 -11.45 8.18
N PRO A 150 -3.16 -12.76 7.93
CA PRO A 150 -4.26 -13.29 7.12
C PRO A 150 -5.67 -12.97 7.58
N LYS A 151 -5.94 -12.89 8.89
CA LYS A 151 -7.30 -12.70 9.44
C LYS A 151 -7.69 -11.23 9.56
N THR A 152 -6.81 -10.40 10.11
CA THR A 152 -7.05 -8.97 10.37
C THR A 152 -6.71 -8.08 9.17
N LYS A 153 -5.97 -8.59 8.19
CA LYS A 153 -5.40 -7.85 7.04
C LYS A 153 -4.51 -6.66 7.46
N VAL A 154 -4.05 -6.61 8.72
CA VAL A 154 -3.13 -5.58 9.20
C VAL A 154 -1.73 -5.86 8.66
N SER A 155 -1.08 -4.85 8.06
CA SER A 155 0.26 -5.03 7.52
C SER A 155 1.29 -5.40 8.60
N THR A 156 2.15 -6.38 8.31
CA THR A 156 3.23 -6.82 9.20
C THR A 156 4.19 -5.69 9.57
N ALA A 157 4.38 -4.72 8.65
CA ALA A 157 5.14 -3.50 8.90
C ALA A 157 4.51 -2.59 9.99
N SER A 158 3.17 -2.63 10.15
CA SER A 158 2.46 -1.95 11.24
C SER A 158 2.70 -2.65 12.57
N THR A 159 2.55 -3.98 12.62
CA THR A 159 2.85 -4.78 13.82
C THR A 159 4.29 -4.57 14.30
N ARG A 160 5.27 -4.59 13.37
CA ARG A 160 6.68 -4.26 13.65
C ARG A 160 6.86 -2.82 14.15
N ARG A 161 6.10 -1.84 13.63
CA ARG A 161 6.12 -0.43 14.05
C ARG A 161 5.60 -0.28 15.48
N ILE A 162 4.48 -0.91 15.82
CA ILE A 162 3.85 -0.90 17.15
C ILE A 162 4.79 -1.54 18.17
N ALA A 163 5.29 -2.75 17.91
CA ALA A 163 6.22 -3.44 18.80
C ALA A 163 7.53 -2.65 19.02
N ARG A 164 8.06 -2.00 17.99
CA ARG A 164 9.21 -1.08 18.09
C ARG A 164 8.91 0.17 18.92
N SER A 165 7.69 0.71 18.84
CA SER A 165 7.25 1.86 19.65
C SER A 165 7.17 1.47 21.13
N SER A 166 6.50 0.34 21.42
CA SER A 166 6.41 -0.23 22.77
C SER A 166 7.80 -0.43 23.41
N ARG A 167 8.71 -1.15 22.73
CA ARG A 167 10.08 -1.37 23.24
C ARG A 167 10.83 -0.05 23.53
N ARG A 168 10.68 0.96 22.66
CA ARG A 168 11.29 2.30 22.87
C ARG A 168 10.73 2.99 24.11
N ASN A 169 9.41 2.92 24.33
CA ASN A 169 8.76 3.57 25.47
C ASN A 169 9.06 2.84 26.79
N THR A 170 9.09 1.50 26.79
CA THR A 170 9.57 0.71 27.94
C THR A 170 11.02 1.05 28.30
N LYS A 171 11.92 1.10 27.32
CA LYS A 171 13.32 1.51 27.55
C LYS A 171 13.41 2.93 28.11
N ARG A 172 12.75 3.92 27.50
CA ARG A 172 12.74 5.32 27.97
C ARG A 172 12.25 5.47 29.41
N THR A 173 11.20 4.72 29.80
CA THR A 173 10.70 4.74 31.18
C THR A 173 11.68 4.03 32.15
N ALA A 174 12.34 2.95 31.73
CA ALA A 174 13.39 2.33 32.53
C ALA A 174 14.62 3.27 32.71
N ASP A 175 15.06 3.92 31.64
CA ASP A 175 16.18 4.88 31.66
C ASP A 175 15.84 6.10 32.55
N ARG A 176 14.64 6.68 32.42
CA ARG A 176 14.16 7.78 33.30
C ARG A 176 14.11 7.35 34.77
N LYS A 177 13.62 6.14 35.07
CA LYS A 177 13.59 5.60 36.44
C LYS A 177 15.00 5.30 36.98
N LYS A 178 15.95 4.90 36.12
CA LYS A 178 17.38 4.78 36.48
C LYS A 178 17.98 6.13 36.86
N HIS A 179 17.62 7.21 36.15
CA HIS A 179 18.06 8.57 36.48
C HIS A 179 17.41 9.09 37.78
N CYS A 180 16.11 8.88 37.95
CA CYS A 180 15.40 9.16 39.21
C CYS A 180 16.06 8.45 40.41
N LEU A 181 16.36 7.14 40.29
CA LEU A 181 17.04 6.38 41.35
C LEU A 181 18.45 6.92 41.65
N ARG A 182 19.20 7.38 40.63
CA ARG A 182 20.50 8.04 40.82
C ARG A 182 20.34 9.32 41.64
N LEU A 183 19.40 10.19 41.27
CA LEU A 183 19.13 11.46 41.95
C LEU A 183 18.66 11.26 43.40
N LEU A 184 17.78 10.28 43.64
CA LEU A 184 17.34 9.89 44.99
C LEU A 184 18.49 9.37 45.86
N LYS A 185 19.49 8.68 45.28
CA LYS A 185 20.70 8.27 46.00
C LYS A 185 21.61 9.47 46.31
N GLN A 186 21.83 10.35 45.34
CA GLN A 186 22.67 11.55 45.51
C GLN A 186 22.15 12.46 46.64
N ASN A 187 20.83 12.56 46.80
CA ASN A 187 20.21 13.32 47.89
C ASN A 187 20.12 12.55 49.22
N GLY A 188 20.47 11.27 49.27
CA GLY A 188 20.45 10.43 50.48
C GLY A 188 19.06 9.88 50.86
N LEU A 189 18.11 9.84 49.92
CA LEU A 189 16.78 9.28 50.12
C LEU A 189 16.72 7.76 49.91
N VAL A 190 17.62 7.23 49.07
CA VAL A 190 17.84 5.78 48.89
C VAL A 190 19.31 5.47 49.23
N PRO A 191 19.62 4.40 50.00
CA PRO A 191 21.00 4.05 50.30
C PRO A 191 21.84 3.78 49.05
N SER A 192 23.13 4.13 49.08
CA SER A 192 24.02 4.07 47.90
C SER A 192 24.15 2.67 47.29
N LYS A 193 24.15 1.62 48.11
CA LYS A 193 24.21 0.20 47.68
C LYS A 193 22.88 -0.38 47.19
N GLU A 194 21.75 0.25 47.51
CA GLU A 194 20.41 -0.33 47.30
C GLU A 194 19.93 -0.28 45.84
N SER A 195 19.02 -1.19 45.46
CA SER A 195 18.48 -1.24 44.10
C SER A 195 17.07 -0.65 43.99
N ALA A 196 16.51 -0.60 42.78
CA ALA A 196 15.09 -0.27 42.57
C ALA A 196 14.11 -1.21 43.33
N GLN A 197 14.58 -2.39 43.77
CA GLN A 197 13.80 -3.30 44.62
C GLN A 197 13.53 -2.71 46.02
N TRP A 198 14.42 -1.86 46.54
CA TRP A 198 14.23 -1.20 47.84
C TRP A 198 12.91 -0.42 47.88
N LEU A 199 12.55 0.24 46.78
CA LEU A 199 11.35 1.07 46.63
C LEU A 199 10.06 0.26 46.45
N GLN A 200 10.13 -1.07 46.27
CA GLN A 200 8.93 -1.91 46.16
C GLN A 200 8.16 -1.95 47.49
N SER A 201 6.83 -2.01 47.39
CA SER A 201 5.91 -1.96 48.54
C SER A 201 6.04 -3.21 49.42
N ARG A 202 6.35 -2.99 50.70
CA ARG A 202 6.44 -4.02 51.76
C ARG A 202 5.14 -4.08 52.57
N LYS A 203 4.93 -5.15 53.35
CA LYS A 203 3.70 -5.37 54.16
C LYS A 203 3.34 -4.22 55.13
N LYS A 204 4.30 -3.36 55.50
CA LYS A 204 4.12 -2.17 56.35
C LYS A 204 4.12 -0.83 55.59
N ASP A 205 4.38 -0.81 54.28
CA ASP A 205 4.37 0.43 53.49
C ASP A 205 2.93 0.87 53.20
N LYS A 206 2.63 2.18 53.31
CA LYS A 206 1.34 2.73 52.90
C LYS A 206 1.22 2.77 51.37
N PRO A 207 0.01 2.64 50.78
CA PRO A 207 -0.18 2.83 49.34
C PRO A 207 0.30 4.21 48.90
N VAL A 208 1.09 4.28 47.82
CA VAL A 208 1.76 5.54 47.41
C VAL A 208 0.79 6.68 47.10
N ILE A 209 -0.45 6.38 46.69
CA ILE A 209 -1.48 7.43 46.49
C ILE A 209 -1.89 8.10 47.81
N LYS A 210 -1.94 7.34 48.92
CA LYS A 210 -2.16 7.88 50.28
C LYS A 210 -0.93 8.64 50.80
N LEU A 211 0.26 8.35 50.28
CA LEU A 211 1.48 9.11 50.57
C LEU A 211 1.53 10.44 49.80
N ARG A 212 1.00 10.50 48.58
CA ARG A 212 0.85 11.76 47.81
C ARG A 212 -0.05 12.73 48.56
N ALA A 213 -1.30 12.34 48.86
CA ALA A 213 -2.21 13.13 49.70
C ALA A 213 -1.57 13.57 51.03
N ALA A 214 -1.12 12.61 51.86
CA ALA A 214 -0.59 12.92 53.19
C ALA A 214 0.77 13.68 53.18
N GLY A 215 1.43 13.80 52.03
CA GLY A 215 2.67 14.58 51.88
C GLY A 215 2.44 16.10 51.88
N LEU A 216 1.20 16.56 51.83
CA LEU A 216 0.83 17.97 51.93
C LEU A 216 0.72 18.44 53.40
N ASP A 217 0.41 17.50 54.31
CA ASP A 217 -0.02 17.78 55.69
C ASP A 217 0.94 17.28 56.78
N ARG A 218 1.85 16.35 56.45
CA ARG A 218 2.86 15.85 57.39
C ARG A 218 4.21 15.56 56.71
N PRO A 219 5.33 15.57 57.44
CA PRO A 219 6.60 15.08 56.91
C PRO A 219 6.49 13.60 56.48
N LEU A 220 7.07 13.30 55.32
CA LEU A 220 7.30 11.95 54.82
C LEU A 220 8.73 11.53 55.13
N ASN A 221 8.92 10.30 55.63
CA ASN A 221 10.28 9.80 55.83
C ASN A 221 10.98 9.49 54.49
N ASN A 222 12.31 9.33 54.49
CA ASN A 222 13.10 9.13 53.27
C ASN A 222 12.56 8.04 52.33
N ARG A 223 12.02 6.94 52.90
CA ARG A 223 11.42 5.84 52.14
C ARG A 223 10.08 6.23 51.53
N GLU A 224 9.18 6.83 52.31
CA GLU A 224 7.89 7.32 51.82
C GLU A 224 8.07 8.37 50.71
N TRP A 225 8.98 9.33 50.89
CA TRP A 225 9.27 10.38 49.91
C TRP A 225 9.90 9.83 48.63
N ALA A 226 10.88 8.93 48.74
CA ALA A 226 11.45 8.26 47.58
C ALA A 226 10.43 7.40 46.82
N GLN A 227 9.49 6.76 47.52
CA GLN A 227 8.40 5.99 46.90
C GLN A 227 7.42 6.89 46.12
N VAL A 228 7.07 8.06 46.66
CA VAL A 228 6.24 9.07 45.95
C VAL A 228 6.94 9.52 44.66
N LEU A 229 8.15 10.08 44.78
CA LEU A 229 8.91 10.63 43.64
C LEU A 229 9.18 9.58 42.55
N TYR A 230 9.61 8.36 42.93
CA TYR A 230 9.86 7.29 41.96
C TYR A 230 8.57 6.78 41.27
N SER A 231 7.41 6.91 41.92
CA SER A 231 6.11 6.55 41.30
C SER A 231 5.64 7.60 40.29
N LEU A 232 5.91 8.88 40.53
CA LEU A 232 5.60 9.96 39.58
C LEU A 232 6.44 9.79 38.30
N CYS A 233 7.73 9.48 38.42
CA CYS A 233 8.56 9.13 37.25
C CYS A 233 8.09 7.86 36.49
N ASP A 234 7.34 6.95 37.11
CA ASP A 234 6.69 5.82 36.42
C ASP A 234 5.48 6.28 35.57
N ARG A 235 4.73 7.28 36.05
CA ARG A 235 3.37 7.63 35.60
C ARG A 235 3.16 9.14 35.46
N ARG A 236 3.88 9.75 34.52
CA ARG A 236 3.91 11.21 34.30
C ARG A 236 2.75 11.80 33.48
N GLY A 237 1.56 11.20 33.50
CA GLY A 237 0.40 11.71 32.75
C GLY A 237 0.51 11.64 31.21
N TYR A 238 -0.35 12.37 30.54
CA TYR A 238 -0.37 12.65 29.11
C TYR A 238 0.44 13.92 28.81
N ILE A 239 1.27 13.90 27.77
CA ILE A 239 2.09 15.05 27.39
C ILE A 239 1.35 15.83 26.29
N PRO A 240 1.03 17.12 26.49
CA PRO A 240 0.47 17.96 25.44
C PRO A 240 1.54 18.30 24.40
N HIS A 241 1.11 18.49 23.15
CA HIS A 241 2.00 18.72 22.00
C HIS A 241 1.53 19.88 21.10
N GLY A 242 0.60 20.72 21.57
CA GLY A 242 -0.08 21.78 20.80
C GLY A 242 -1.61 21.70 20.98
N GLU A 243 -2.32 22.84 20.90
CA GLU A 243 -3.75 22.96 21.26
C GLU A 243 -4.71 22.99 20.05
N GLY A 244 -5.77 22.19 20.08
CA GLY A 244 -6.83 22.25 19.05
C GLY A 244 -6.71 21.25 17.87
N GLY A 245 -5.88 20.21 17.99
CA GLY A 245 -5.68 19.22 16.91
C GLY A 245 -6.89 18.30 16.60
N ASP A 246 -7.16 18.07 15.30
CA ASP A 246 -8.18 17.14 14.77
C ASP A 246 -7.84 15.67 15.09
N SER A 247 -8.25 15.25 16.29
CA SER A 247 -7.88 14.02 16.98
C SER A 247 -8.79 12.82 16.67
N ASP A 248 -8.30 11.59 16.86
CA ASP A 248 -9.11 10.37 16.69
C ASP A 248 -10.04 10.10 17.89
N ASN A 249 -10.97 9.15 17.76
CA ASN A 249 -12.00 8.91 18.78
C ASN A 249 -11.44 8.46 20.15
N GLU A 250 -10.31 7.76 20.19
CA GLU A 250 -9.71 7.36 21.48
C GLU A 250 -8.94 8.54 22.09
N SER A 251 -8.23 9.32 21.26
CA SER A 251 -7.57 10.56 21.69
C SER A 251 -8.58 11.59 22.23
N LYS A 252 -9.77 11.70 21.61
CA LYS A 252 -10.87 12.55 22.08
C LYS A 252 -11.41 12.12 23.44
N LYS A 253 -11.51 10.82 23.73
CA LYS A 253 -11.84 10.32 25.09
C LYS A 253 -10.76 10.68 26.11
N VAL A 254 -9.48 10.56 25.75
CA VAL A 254 -8.35 10.93 26.63
C VAL A 254 -8.38 12.42 26.95
N LEU A 255 -8.53 13.28 25.95
CA LEU A 255 -8.58 14.74 26.14
C LEU A 255 -9.82 15.16 26.94
N SER A 256 -10.99 14.60 26.65
CA SER A 256 -12.21 14.87 27.43
C SER A 256 -12.10 14.42 28.89
N ALA A 257 -11.43 13.29 29.16
CA ALA A 257 -11.17 12.84 30.53
C ALA A 257 -10.11 13.70 31.25
N ILE A 258 -9.12 14.24 30.53
CA ILE A 258 -8.16 15.20 31.09
C ILE A 258 -8.87 16.49 31.49
N GLU A 259 -9.72 17.04 30.62
CA GLU A 259 -10.43 18.29 30.92
C GLU A 259 -11.40 18.11 32.09
N HIS A 260 -12.17 17.02 32.11
CA HIS A 260 -13.03 16.69 33.24
C HIS A 260 -12.27 16.50 34.57
N ASN A 261 -11.04 15.98 34.52
CA ASN A 261 -10.19 15.89 35.71
C ASN A 261 -9.62 17.26 36.15
N LYS A 262 -9.43 18.25 35.26
CA LYS A 262 -9.13 19.64 35.64
C LYS A 262 -10.34 20.30 36.29
N GLU A 263 -11.52 20.15 35.68
CA GLU A 263 -12.79 20.63 36.22
C GLU A 263 -13.01 20.08 37.64
N LEU A 264 -12.84 18.76 37.83
CA LEU A 264 -13.00 18.10 39.13
C LEU A 264 -11.97 18.56 40.16
N LEU A 265 -10.69 18.73 39.77
CA LEU A 265 -9.62 19.24 40.65
C LEU A 265 -10.00 20.63 41.21
N SER A 266 -10.47 21.51 40.33
CA SER A 266 -10.89 22.88 40.66
C SER A 266 -12.20 22.91 41.47
N GLN A 267 -13.29 22.35 40.94
CA GLN A 267 -14.63 22.45 41.51
C GLN A 267 -14.78 21.74 42.87
N ALA A 268 -14.05 20.64 43.09
CA ALA A 268 -14.07 19.93 44.36
C ALA A 268 -13.00 20.41 45.36
N GLY A 269 -12.23 21.46 45.03
CA GLY A 269 -11.26 22.08 45.93
C GLY A 269 -10.05 21.21 46.29
N PHE A 270 -9.67 20.26 45.45
CA PHE A 270 -8.52 19.38 45.69
C PHE A 270 -7.21 20.12 45.39
N ARG A 271 -6.23 20.03 46.30
CA ARG A 271 -4.95 20.75 46.18
C ARG A 271 -4.01 20.12 45.15
N THR A 272 -4.16 18.82 44.88
CA THR A 272 -3.31 18.08 43.95
C THR A 272 -4.07 16.91 43.31
N VAL A 273 -3.59 16.45 42.15
CA VAL A 273 -4.12 15.26 41.45
C VAL A 273 -3.98 13.99 42.32
N GLY A 274 -2.90 13.90 43.11
CA GLY A 274 -2.66 12.80 44.05
C GLY A 274 -3.64 12.77 45.23
N GLU A 275 -4.11 13.93 45.67
CA GLU A 275 -5.19 14.06 46.65
C GLU A 275 -6.54 13.67 46.03
N MET A 276 -6.90 14.27 44.88
CA MET A 276 -8.12 13.92 44.13
C MET A 276 -8.24 12.40 43.93
N MET A 277 -7.22 11.76 43.36
CA MET A 277 -7.19 10.30 43.13
C MET A 277 -7.15 9.44 44.41
N TYR A 278 -6.77 10.00 45.56
CA TYR A 278 -6.90 9.31 46.85
C TYR A 278 -8.37 9.33 47.31
N HIS A 279 -9.04 10.48 47.22
CA HIS A 279 -10.45 10.64 47.58
C HIS A 279 -11.40 9.91 46.60
N SER A 280 -11.09 9.82 45.31
CA SER A 280 -11.81 8.99 44.34
C SER A 280 -11.66 7.47 44.56
N GLY A 281 -10.86 7.03 45.54
CA GLY A 281 -10.59 5.62 45.84
C GLY A 281 -9.86 4.82 44.76
N ARG A 282 -9.53 5.43 43.61
CA ARG A 282 -8.99 4.76 42.42
C ARG A 282 -7.89 5.58 41.78
N SER A 283 -6.75 4.94 41.49
CA SER A 283 -5.54 5.59 40.93
C SER A 283 -5.02 4.97 39.63
N ARG A 284 -5.82 4.10 38.98
CA ARG A 284 -5.47 3.44 37.71
C ARG A 284 -6.72 3.16 36.87
N ASN A 285 -6.61 3.42 35.57
CA ASN A 285 -7.57 2.99 34.55
C ASN A 285 -7.50 1.47 34.31
N THR A 286 -8.59 0.92 33.76
CA THR A 286 -8.67 -0.45 33.28
C THR A 286 -8.70 -0.52 31.74
N GLY A 287 -8.90 -1.69 31.14
CA GLY A 287 -8.85 -1.84 29.68
C GLY A 287 -10.07 -1.25 28.98
N GLY A 288 -9.88 -0.20 28.18
CA GLY A 288 -10.96 0.53 27.50
C GLY A 288 -11.51 1.73 28.27
N ASP A 289 -10.93 2.02 29.44
CA ASP A 289 -11.33 3.08 30.35
C ASP A 289 -10.26 4.19 30.39
N TYR A 290 -10.71 5.44 30.32
CA TYR A 290 -9.85 6.63 30.23
C TYR A 290 -10.08 7.63 31.38
N SER A 291 -11.01 7.36 32.29
CA SER A 291 -11.52 8.32 33.29
C SER A 291 -10.46 8.96 34.19
N LEU A 292 -9.34 8.29 34.50
CA LEU A 292 -8.23 8.84 35.29
C LEU A 292 -7.03 9.28 34.43
N CYS A 293 -7.28 9.70 33.18
CA CYS A 293 -6.27 10.36 32.35
C CYS A 293 -6.07 11.81 32.80
N ILE A 294 -4.83 12.21 32.98
CA ILE A 294 -4.39 13.49 33.54
C ILE A 294 -3.22 14.03 32.72
N ASP A 295 -3.06 15.35 32.69
CA ASP A 295 -1.95 15.99 32.00
C ASP A 295 -0.61 15.84 32.76
N THR A 296 0.51 16.04 32.07
CA THR A 296 1.84 16.12 32.67
C THR A 296 2.02 17.39 33.51
N ASN A 297 1.43 18.53 33.11
CA ASN A 297 1.60 19.82 33.79
C ASN A 297 0.96 19.80 35.19
N ALA A 298 -0.27 19.27 35.31
CA ALA A 298 -0.95 19.07 36.60
C ALA A 298 -0.20 18.13 37.57
N LEU A 299 0.75 17.32 37.07
CA LEU A 299 1.67 16.54 37.90
C LEU A 299 2.96 17.30 38.24
N ILE A 300 3.40 18.25 37.40
CA ILE A 300 4.49 19.18 37.72
C ILE A 300 4.05 20.11 38.86
N GLU A 301 2.84 20.67 38.76
CA GLU A 301 2.20 21.45 39.82
C GLU A 301 2.12 20.67 41.14
N GLU A 302 1.69 19.40 41.10
CA GLU A 302 1.71 18.53 42.30
C GLU A 302 3.12 18.29 42.84
N ILE A 303 4.12 18.10 41.97
CA ILE A 303 5.53 17.93 42.39
C ILE A 303 5.99 19.19 43.12
N GLU A 304 5.73 20.37 42.55
CA GLU A 304 6.14 21.65 43.12
C GLU A 304 5.46 21.91 44.47
N LEU A 305 4.14 21.67 44.57
CA LEU A 305 3.38 21.75 45.82
C LEU A 305 3.84 20.74 46.88
N LEU A 306 4.17 19.50 46.50
CA LEU A 306 4.69 18.49 47.42
C LEU A 306 6.08 18.85 47.94
N PHE A 307 6.98 19.36 47.10
CA PHE A 307 8.29 19.84 47.53
C PHE A 307 8.14 21.04 48.49
N ALA A 308 7.32 22.03 48.14
CA ALA A 308 7.06 23.19 48.99
C ALA A 308 6.44 22.80 50.35
N ALA A 309 5.46 21.89 50.36
CA ALA A 309 4.85 21.38 51.58
C ALA A 309 5.85 20.61 52.44
N GLN A 310 6.63 19.69 51.86
CA GLN A 310 7.64 18.93 52.59
C GLN A 310 8.74 19.84 53.18
N ASN A 311 9.20 20.85 52.45
CA ASN A 311 10.17 21.83 52.95
C ASN A 311 9.60 22.63 54.13
N ARG A 312 8.37 23.16 54.01
CA ARG A 312 7.64 23.83 55.10
C ARG A 312 7.44 22.94 56.33
N LEU A 313 7.32 21.63 56.14
CA LEU A 313 7.16 20.61 57.18
C LEU A 313 8.51 20.06 57.72
N GLY A 314 9.62 20.77 57.47
CA GLY A 314 10.94 20.47 58.03
C GLY A 314 11.72 19.35 57.33
N ASN A 315 11.28 18.90 56.15
CA ASN A 315 11.99 17.86 55.41
C ASN A 315 13.24 18.41 54.72
N THR A 316 14.41 18.23 55.35
CA THR A 316 15.73 18.63 54.82
C THR A 316 16.11 17.97 53.49
N LYS A 317 15.30 17.05 52.97
CA LYS A 317 15.45 16.37 51.67
C LYS A 317 14.39 16.80 50.64
N ALA A 318 13.85 18.01 50.78
CA ALA A 318 12.94 18.66 49.84
C ALA A 318 13.44 20.06 49.38
N SER A 319 14.75 20.21 49.19
CA SER A 319 15.37 21.48 48.78
C SER A 319 15.08 21.87 47.32
N GLU A 320 15.11 23.18 47.05
CA GLU A 320 14.80 23.77 45.74
C GLU A 320 15.67 23.21 44.59
N ALA A 321 16.98 23.10 44.82
CA ALA A 321 17.91 22.51 43.83
C ALA A 321 17.59 21.04 43.50
N PHE A 322 17.04 20.29 44.47
CA PHE A 322 16.57 18.92 44.23
C PHE A 322 15.20 18.90 43.54
N ARG A 323 14.31 19.88 43.80
CA ARG A 323 13.04 20.06 43.06
C ARG A 323 13.32 20.21 41.57
N GLU A 324 14.17 21.14 41.17
CA GLU A 324 14.46 21.39 39.74
C GLU A 324 15.18 20.21 39.08
N ALA A 325 16.18 19.60 39.74
CA ALA A 325 16.83 18.40 39.21
C ALA A 325 15.86 17.22 39.07
N PHE A 326 14.84 17.11 39.94
CA PHE A 326 13.79 16.10 39.81
C PHE A 326 12.79 16.44 38.70
N ARG A 327 12.41 17.72 38.56
CA ARG A 327 11.53 18.27 37.52
C ARG A 327 12.11 18.08 36.12
N GLU A 328 13.41 18.25 35.95
CA GLU A 328 14.14 17.91 34.71
C GLU A 328 14.00 16.41 34.39
N VAL A 329 14.33 15.53 35.34
CA VAL A 329 14.24 14.06 35.16
C VAL A 329 12.81 13.59 34.90
N PHE A 330 11.81 14.21 35.54
CA PHE A 330 10.40 13.90 35.37
C PHE A 330 9.90 14.31 33.97
N SER A 331 10.14 15.56 33.58
CA SER A 331 9.67 16.15 32.32
C SER A 331 10.41 15.60 31.09
N TRP A 332 11.69 15.21 31.23
CA TRP A 332 12.62 14.84 30.16
C TRP A 332 11.97 14.16 28.94
N GLN A 333 12.15 14.75 27.77
CA GLN A 333 11.67 14.20 26.50
C GLN A 333 12.85 13.83 25.61
N LYS A 334 12.69 12.80 24.76
CA LYS A 334 13.76 12.42 23.82
C LYS A 334 13.73 13.40 22.66
N ASP A 335 14.81 14.15 22.46
CA ASP A 335 15.00 15.09 21.36
C ASP A 335 14.57 14.50 20.00
N VAL A 336 13.70 15.22 19.27
CA VAL A 336 13.13 14.79 17.98
C VAL A 336 13.67 15.56 16.78
N THR A 337 14.47 16.61 16.94
CA THR A 337 14.90 17.46 15.80
C THR A 337 15.67 16.67 14.74
N ALA A 338 16.58 15.78 15.14
CA ALA A 338 17.27 14.87 14.23
C ALA A 338 16.37 13.73 13.67
N ASN A 339 15.19 13.50 14.24
CA ASN A 339 14.17 12.63 13.66
C ASN A 339 13.31 13.37 12.63
N ASP A 340 13.02 14.65 12.88
CA ASP A 340 12.09 15.46 12.10
C ASP A 340 12.76 15.94 10.81
N LEU A 341 14.02 16.37 10.87
CA LEU A 341 14.90 16.51 9.70
C LEU A 341 14.96 15.22 8.85
N ARG A 342 15.00 14.06 9.50
CA ARG A 342 15.02 12.74 8.83
C ARG A 342 13.64 12.33 8.27
N ILE A 343 12.55 12.98 8.67
CA ILE A 343 11.21 12.87 8.06
C ILE A 343 11.08 13.86 6.90
N TYR A 344 11.57 15.09 7.07
CA TYR A 344 11.67 16.09 6.01
C TYR A 344 12.57 15.64 4.84
N ASN A 345 13.60 14.83 5.12
CA ASN A 345 14.40 14.14 4.11
C ASN A 345 13.74 12.88 3.52
N GLN A 346 12.46 12.65 3.79
CA GLN A 346 11.60 11.65 3.12
C GLN A 346 10.42 12.29 2.38
N VAL A 347 10.33 13.63 2.37
CA VAL A 347 9.43 14.39 1.51
C VAL A 347 9.89 14.24 0.06
N GLY A 348 8.95 13.99 -0.85
CA GLY A 348 9.25 13.84 -2.26
C GLY A 348 9.62 15.16 -2.95
N HIS A 349 10.14 15.05 -4.17
CA HIS A 349 10.50 16.19 -5.00
C HIS A 349 9.32 16.71 -5.83
N CYS A 350 9.41 17.95 -6.31
CA CYS A 350 8.37 18.61 -7.08
C CYS A 350 8.17 17.97 -8.47
N THR A 351 6.92 17.95 -8.95
CA THR A 351 6.54 17.50 -10.30
C THR A 351 7.28 18.20 -11.45
N TYR A 352 7.65 19.48 -11.31
CA TYR A 352 8.28 20.29 -12.37
C TYR A 352 9.77 20.58 -12.15
N PHE A 353 10.25 20.35 -10.93
CA PHE A 353 11.60 20.65 -10.47
C PHE A 353 12.10 19.49 -9.59
N PRO A 354 12.70 18.45 -10.16
CA PRO A 354 13.18 17.27 -9.43
C PRO A 354 14.25 17.58 -8.38
N GLU A 355 14.91 18.73 -8.47
CA GLU A 355 15.84 19.25 -7.45
C GLU A 355 15.11 19.72 -6.17
N GLU A 356 13.91 20.30 -6.33
CA GLU A 356 13.17 20.95 -5.24
C GLU A 356 12.33 19.98 -4.43
N LYS A 357 12.24 20.20 -3.11
CA LYS A 357 11.26 19.50 -2.26
C LYS A 357 9.85 20.07 -2.41
N ARG A 358 8.84 19.22 -2.17
CA ARG A 358 7.43 19.65 -2.08
C ARG A 358 7.20 20.61 -0.91
N ALA A 359 6.41 21.64 -1.14
CA ALA A 359 5.95 22.59 -0.13
C ALA A 359 4.96 21.96 0.87
N ALA A 360 4.84 22.54 2.07
CA ALA A 360 3.80 22.14 3.02
C ALA A 360 2.40 22.51 2.49
N LYS A 361 1.37 21.73 2.85
CA LYS A 361 -0.01 22.00 2.40
C LYS A 361 -0.66 23.23 3.04
N SER A 362 -0.10 23.68 4.15
CA SER A 362 -0.49 24.84 4.95
C SER A 362 0.18 26.15 4.51
N CYS A 363 1.18 26.10 3.62
CA CYS A 363 1.76 27.29 2.99
C CYS A 363 0.67 28.14 2.32
N LEU A 364 0.81 29.47 2.39
CA LEU A 364 -0.09 30.42 1.76
C LEU A 364 -0.18 30.16 0.24
N SER A 365 0.95 29.96 -0.45
CA SER A 365 0.94 29.64 -1.89
C SER A 365 0.32 28.27 -2.20
N SER A 366 0.35 27.32 -1.26
CA SER A 366 -0.39 26.05 -1.38
C SER A 366 -1.90 26.26 -1.30
N GLU A 367 -2.37 27.01 -0.29
CA GLU A 367 -3.82 27.27 -0.13
C GLU A 367 -4.35 28.20 -1.23
N LEU A 368 -3.58 29.21 -1.68
CA LEU A 368 -3.92 30.07 -2.82
C LEU A 368 -4.04 29.26 -4.11
N CYS A 369 -3.03 28.45 -4.46
CA CYS A 369 -3.06 27.66 -5.70
C CYS A 369 -4.21 26.64 -5.69
N GLU A 370 -4.51 25.98 -4.57
CA GLU A 370 -5.71 25.14 -4.43
C GLU A 370 -7.02 25.95 -4.51
N ALA A 371 -7.05 27.22 -4.06
CA ALA A 371 -8.21 28.09 -4.15
C ALA A 371 -8.48 28.56 -5.59
N TYR A 372 -7.48 29.09 -6.30
CA TYR A 372 -7.57 29.50 -7.70
C TYR A 372 -8.03 28.33 -8.59
N GLU A 373 -7.37 27.17 -8.48
CA GLU A 373 -7.75 25.95 -9.22
C GLU A 373 -9.23 25.59 -8.98
N ARG A 374 -9.73 25.75 -7.76
CA ARG A 374 -11.10 25.37 -7.40
C ARG A 374 -12.17 26.41 -7.75
N VAL A 375 -11.82 27.69 -7.71
CA VAL A 375 -12.69 28.80 -8.15
C VAL A 375 -12.80 28.80 -9.67
N GLY A 376 -11.70 28.65 -10.41
CA GLY A 376 -11.71 28.55 -11.87
C GLY A 376 -12.40 27.31 -12.43
N HIS A 377 -12.37 26.19 -11.70
CA HIS A 377 -13.19 25.01 -12.03
C HIS A 377 -14.69 25.20 -11.75
N THR A 378 -15.13 26.25 -11.06
CA THR A 378 -16.56 26.50 -10.84
C THR A 378 -17.24 27.00 -12.12
N THR A 379 -18.38 26.37 -12.43
CA THR A 379 -19.21 26.64 -13.60
C THR A 379 -20.67 26.76 -13.15
N TRP A 380 -21.40 27.69 -13.72
CA TRP A 380 -22.87 27.81 -13.60
C TRP A 380 -23.52 27.54 -14.95
N ILE A 381 -24.81 27.26 -14.95
CA ILE A 381 -25.61 26.98 -16.15
C ILE A 381 -26.66 28.07 -16.27
N ASP A 382 -26.83 28.67 -17.45
CA ASP A 382 -27.86 29.70 -17.68
C ASP A 382 -29.24 29.11 -18.03
N SER A 383 -30.24 29.98 -18.19
CA SER A 383 -31.61 29.61 -18.58
C SER A 383 -31.75 29.03 -20.00
N LYS A 384 -30.67 29.00 -20.79
CA LYS A 384 -30.59 28.34 -22.11
C LYS A 384 -29.82 27.02 -22.05
N GLY A 385 -29.36 26.59 -20.87
CA GLY A 385 -28.56 25.39 -20.68
C GLY A 385 -27.07 25.53 -21.02
N LEU A 386 -26.58 26.74 -21.29
CA LEU A 386 -25.17 26.98 -21.62
C LEU A 386 -24.32 27.02 -20.34
N GLU A 387 -23.10 26.47 -20.44
CA GLU A 387 -22.15 26.42 -19.33
C GLU A 387 -21.22 27.63 -19.29
N HIS A 388 -21.30 28.41 -18.22
CA HIS A 388 -20.56 29.65 -18.03
C HIS A 388 -19.57 29.55 -16.87
N LYS A 389 -18.42 30.21 -17.02
CA LYS A 389 -17.43 30.37 -15.93
C LYS A 389 -17.82 31.52 -14.99
N LEU A 390 -17.14 31.57 -13.84
CA LEU A 390 -17.19 32.74 -12.96
C LEU A 390 -16.41 33.91 -13.60
N PRO A 391 -17.04 35.11 -13.75
CA PRO A 391 -16.36 36.32 -14.20
C PRO A 391 -15.13 36.69 -13.35
N ALA A 392 -14.14 37.35 -13.95
CA ALA A 392 -12.84 37.61 -13.32
C ALA A 392 -12.96 38.42 -12.02
N ASP A 393 -13.78 39.46 -11.98
CA ASP A 393 -14.06 40.26 -10.78
C ASP A 393 -14.63 39.40 -9.64
N ILE A 394 -15.54 38.47 -9.97
CA ILE A 394 -16.12 37.52 -9.03
C ILE A 394 -15.04 36.53 -8.54
N ARG A 395 -14.15 36.05 -9.42
CA ARG A 395 -13.01 35.19 -9.03
C ARG A 395 -12.10 35.92 -8.02
N GLN A 396 -11.66 37.14 -8.34
CA GLN A 396 -10.86 37.98 -7.44
C GLN A 396 -11.56 38.22 -6.10
N LYS A 397 -12.85 38.60 -6.14
CA LYS A 397 -13.68 38.88 -4.94
C LYS A 397 -13.83 37.67 -4.05
N ILE A 398 -13.91 36.45 -4.60
CA ILE A 398 -13.89 35.20 -3.85
C ILE A 398 -12.53 35.03 -3.15
N ILE A 399 -11.41 35.15 -3.87
CA ILE A 399 -10.06 34.98 -3.30
C ILE A 399 -9.78 36.03 -2.21
N ARG A 400 -9.96 37.32 -2.50
CA ARG A 400 -9.80 38.44 -1.53
C ARG A 400 -10.68 38.27 -0.28
N THR A 401 -11.86 37.68 -0.42
CA THR A 401 -12.70 37.34 0.75
C THR A 401 -12.13 36.16 1.54
N LEU A 402 -11.78 35.06 0.88
CA LEU A 402 -11.30 33.83 1.53
C LEU A 402 -9.99 34.03 2.31
N PHE A 403 -9.10 34.86 1.79
CA PHE A 403 -7.79 35.20 2.37
C PHE A 403 -7.77 36.56 3.09
N SER A 404 -8.94 37.12 3.42
CA SER A 404 -9.02 38.39 4.15
C SER A 404 -8.28 38.32 5.49
N ILE A 405 -7.37 39.29 5.70
CA ILE A 405 -6.47 39.41 6.86
C ILE A 405 -7.27 39.53 8.17
N GLU A 406 -8.46 40.12 8.14
CA GLU A 406 -9.29 40.28 9.34
C GLU A 406 -10.68 39.62 9.22
N PRO A 407 -11.37 39.32 10.34
CA PRO A 407 -12.74 38.80 10.31
C PRO A 407 -13.76 39.83 9.78
N ILE A 408 -14.31 39.57 8.58
CA ILE A 408 -15.31 40.46 7.95
C ILE A 408 -16.58 40.56 8.81
N LYS A 409 -17.12 41.79 8.95
CA LYS A 409 -18.37 42.07 9.69
C LYS A 409 -19.54 41.21 9.18
N GLY A 410 -20.16 40.44 10.07
CA GLY A 410 -21.22 39.48 9.73
C GLY A 410 -20.73 38.14 9.12
N ASN A 411 -19.43 37.99 8.87
CA ASN A 411 -18.82 36.78 8.33
C ASN A 411 -17.44 36.51 8.99
N LYS A 412 -17.42 36.31 10.32
CA LYS A 412 -16.17 36.12 11.11
C LYS A 412 -15.19 35.13 10.45
N TYR A 413 -15.71 34.04 9.92
CA TYR A 413 -14.92 32.96 9.31
C TYR A 413 -14.55 33.19 7.84
N CYS A 414 -14.83 34.37 7.27
CA CYS A 414 -14.61 34.76 5.87
C CYS A 414 -14.96 33.64 4.88
N LYS A 415 -16.15 33.07 5.06
CA LYS A 415 -16.69 31.98 4.24
C LYS A 415 -17.27 32.52 2.95
N VAL A 416 -17.02 31.82 1.85
CA VAL A 416 -17.69 32.05 0.57
C VAL A 416 -18.40 30.76 0.16
N THR A 417 -19.72 30.76 0.28
CA THR A 417 -20.59 29.65 -0.14
C THR A 417 -21.17 29.92 -1.53
N TYR A 418 -21.64 28.87 -2.21
CA TYR A 418 -22.27 29.01 -3.53
C TYR A 418 -23.48 29.97 -3.49
N SER A 419 -24.28 29.93 -2.41
CA SER A 419 -25.37 30.87 -2.19
C SER A 419 -24.89 32.33 -2.04
N LYS A 420 -23.65 32.57 -1.56
CA LYS A 420 -23.06 33.91 -1.50
C LYS A 420 -22.55 34.38 -2.86
N VAL A 421 -21.99 33.47 -3.67
CA VAL A 421 -21.61 33.77 -5.07
C VAL A 421 -22.86 34.07 -5.92
N ARG A 422 -23.94 33.30 -5.77
CA ARG A 422 -25.26 33.58 -6.35
C ARG A 422 -25.76 35.00 -6.02
N GLN A 423 -25.63 35.42 -4.76
CA GLN A 423 -25.97 36.79 -4.34
C GLN A 423 -25.05 37.88 -4.92
N TRP A 424 -23.79 37.57 -5.24
CA TRP A 424 -22.86 38.53 -5.84
C TRP A 424 -23.02 38.66 -7.36
N MET A 425 -23.52 37.61 -8.02
CA MET A 425 -23.77 37.56 -9.46
C MET A 425 -25.24 37.80 -9.84
N SER A 426 -26.13 37.98 -8.85
CA SER A 426 -27.58 38.12 -9.05
C SER A 426 -28.23 36.98 -9.88
N LEU A 427 -27.74 35.74 -9.73
CA LEU A 427 -28.23 34.59 -10.53
C LEU A 427 -29.59 34.07 -10.03
N ASP A 428 -30.55 34.02 -10.96
CA ASP A 428 -31.91 33.48 -10.76
C ASP A 428 -31.93 32.03 -10.25
N SER A 429 -33.07 31.61 -9.67
CA SER A 429 -33.27 30.24 -9.15
C SER A 429 -32.97 29.15 -10.17
N ASP A 430 -33.21 29.45 -11.43
CA ASP A 430 -33.20 28.49 -12.55
C ASP A 430 -31.82 28.41 -13.21
N SER A 431 -30.83 29.15 -12.70
CA SER A 431 -29.42 29.09 -13.08
C SER A 431 -28.57 28.34 -12.03
N PRO A 432 -28.44 26.99 -12.08
CA PRO A 432 -27.75 26.19 -11.07
C PRO A 432 -26.22 26.18 -11.24
N PHE A 433 -25.48 25.93 -10.15
CA PHE A 433 -24.05 25.59 -10.25
C PHE A 433 -23.85 24.13 -10.67
N LYS A 434 -22.98 23.88 -11.64
CA LYS A 434 -22.78 22.56 -12.24
C LYS A 434 -22.30 21.54 -11.21
N GLY A 435 -23.16 20.57 -10.90
CA GLY A 435 -22.87 19.48 -9.96
C GLY A 435 -23.11 19.82 -8.48
N ILE A 436 -23.72 20.96 -8.16
CA ILE A 436 -24.10 21.35 -6.80
C ILE A 436 -25.62 21.27 -6.66
N ASP A 437 -26.11 20.58 -5.62
CA ASP A 437 -27.54 20.57 -5.31
C ASP A 437 -27.95 21.87 -4.57
N ALA A 438 -29.13 22.43 -4.90
CA ALA A 438 -29.57 23.74 -4.40
C ALA A 438 -29.72 23.82 -2.87
N ASP A 439 -29.99 22.71 -2.18
CA ASP A 439 -30.03 22.63 -0.71
C ASP A 439 -28.63 22.85 -0.08
N LYS A 440 -27.57 22.47 -0.80
CA LYS A 440 -26.19 22.55 -0.34
C LYS A 440 -25.56 23.91 -0.60
N GLU A 441 -26.10 24.72 -1.52
CA GLU A 441 -25.53 26.04 -1.82
C GLU A 441 -25.38 26.96 -0.60
N LYS A 442 -26.28 26.83 0.39
CA LYS A 442 -26.26 27.60 1.64
C LYS A 442 -25.16 27.16 2.62
N THR A 443 -24.70 25.92 2.54
CA THR A 443 -23.78 25.32 3.53
C THR A 443 -22.40 24.96 2.97
N LEU A 444 -22.29 24.77 1.66
CA LEU A 444 -21.06 24.37 0.98
C LEU A 444 -20.21 25.60 0.64
N GLU A 445 -19.04 25.70 1.28
CA GLU A 445 -17.98 26.66 0.92
C GLU A 445 -17.30 26.23 -0.40
N LEU A 446 -17.01 27.17 -1.31
CA LEU A 446 -16.30 26.88 -2.58
C LEU A 446 -14.92 26.30 -2.28
N TYR A 447 -14.13 27.03 -1.50
CA TYR A 447 -12.88 26.61 -0.90
C TYR A 447 -12.85 27.06 0.58
N LYS A 448 -11.99 26.41 1.37
CA LYS A 448 -11.75 26.77 2.77
C LYS A 448 -10.24 26.73 3.02
N PRO A 449 -9.55 27.89 3.01
CA PRO A 449 -8.20 27.96 3.55
C PRO A 449 -8.30 27.70 5.06
N LYS A 450 -7.59 26.69 5.52
CA LYS A 450 -7.62 26.21 6.92
C LYS A 450 -6.42 26.70 7.69
N ALA A 451 -5.26 26.74 7.04
CA ALA A 451 -4.06 27.31 7.64
C ALA A 451 -4.27 28.80 7.82
N TRP A 452 -4.57 29.54 6.74
CA TRP A 452 -4.74 31.00 6.81
C TRP A 452 -5.77 31.46 7.85
N ARG A 453 -6.94 30.80 7.91
CA ARG A 453 -7.97 31.12 8.92
C ARG A 453 -7.53 30.78 10.35
N LEU A 454 -6.71 29.76 10.55
CA LEU A 454 -6.19 29.44 11.90
C LEU A 454 -5.08 30.40 12.31
N LEU A 455 -4.17 30.76 11.38
CA LEU A 455 -3.17 31.80 11.61
C LEU A 455 -3.87 33.08 12.08
N ARG A 456 -4.82 33.57 11.28
CA ARG A 456 -5.60 34.76 11.59
C ARG A 456 -6.39 34.68 12.90
N ASP A 457 -7.03 33.55 13.18
CA ASP A 457 -7.84 33.39 14.39
C ASP A 457 -6.97 33.19 15.67
N THR A 458 -5.63 33.19 15.56
CA THR A 458 -4.67 32.96 16.67
C THR A 458 -3.57 34.02 16.80
N LEU A 459 -3.06 34.57 15.70
CA LEU A 459 -1.93 35.52 15.65
C LEU A 459 -2.40 36.97 15.85
N SER A 460 -1.45 37.88 16.12
CA SER A 460 -1.73 39.32 16.16
C SER A 460 -2.09 39.87 14.78
N SER A 461 -2.93 40.91 14.72
CA SER A 461 -3.28 41.55 13.43
C SER A 461 -2.05 42.14 12.73
N GLU A 462 -1.11 42.71 13.49
CA GLU A 462 0.17 43.23 12.97
C GLU A 462 0.98 42.16 12.24
N PHE A 463 1.21 41.01 12.87
CA PHE A 463 1.97 39.92 12.24
C PHE A 463 1.20 39.30 11.06
N MET A 464 -0.13 39.22 11.16
CA MET A 464 -0.97 38.82 10.01
C MET A 464 -0.89 39.77 8.82
N HIS A 465 -0.67 41.07 9.03
CA HIS A 465 -0.40 42.02 7.93
C HIS A 465 0.99 41.80 7.32
N GLN A 466 2.01 41.48 8.12
CA GLN A 466 3.35 41.13 7.61
C GLN A 466 3.31 39.86 6.74
N LEU A 467 2.68 38.79 7.25
CA LEU A 467 2.46 37.53 6.51
C LEU A 467 1.55 37.69 5.27
N ALA A 468 0.77 38.76 5.18
CA ALA A 468 -0.05 39.05 4.00
C ALA A 468 0.68 39.92 2.97
N ALA A 469 1.71 40.67 3.39
CA ALA A 469 2.56 41.48 2.52
C ALA A 469 3.73 40.69 1.94
N ASP A 470 4.26 39.70 2.65
CA ASP A 470 5.34 38.82 2.21
C ASP A 470 4.87 37.35 2.15
N ARG A 471 4.68 36.87 0.91
CA ARG A 471 4.24 35.50 0.61
C ARG A 471 5.32 34.46 0.90
N GLU A 472 6.61 34.82 0.81
CA GLU A 472 7.71 33.90 1.11
C GLU A 472 7.86 33.74 2.63
N LEU A 473 7.79 34.84 3.41
CA LEU A 473 7.74 34.81 4.88
C LEU A 473 6.59 33.92 5.39
N ALA A 474 5.39 34.05 4.81
CA ALA A 474 4.23 33.24 5.18
C ALA A 474 4.41 31.74 4.84
N ASP A 475 4.98 31.44 3.68
CA ASP A 475 5.25 30.08 3.26
C ASP A 475 6.34 29.40 4.10
N ASP A 476 7.35 30.16 4.55
CA ASP A 476 8.43 29.66 5.40
C ASP A 476 8.00 29.52 6.87
N PHE A 477 7.17 30.42 7.39
CA PHE A 477 6.53 30.30 8.70
C PHE A 477 5.68 29.02 8.76
N CYS A 478 4.79 28.82 7.77
CA CYS A 478 4.00 27.59 7.65
C CYS A 478 4.85 26.34 7.38
N SER A 479 6.01 26.47 6.73
CA SER A 479 6.94 25.35 6.51
C SER A 479 7.64 24.92 7.81
N ALA A 480 8.10 25.86 8.64
CA ALA A 480 8.71 25.59 9.94
C ALA A 480 7.71 24.91 10.90
N ILE A 481 6.47 25.40 10.95
CA ILE A 481 5.36 24.81 11.71
C ILE A 481 5.07 23.37 11.24
N THR A 482 5.08 23.12 9.92
CA THR A 482 4.82 21.77 9.36
C THR A 482 6.00 20.80 9.52
N PHE A 483 7.20 21.31 9.73
CA PHE A 483 8.41 20.50 9.96
C PHE A 483 8.47 19.92 11.38
N ALA A 484 8.04 20.68 12.39
CA ALA A 484 8.33 20.39 13.79
C ALA A 484 7.30 19.49 14.50
N SER A 485 7.77 18.47 15.23
CA SER A 485 6.90 17.66 16.12
C SER A 485 6.99 18.01 17.61
N SER A 486 7.69 19.10 17.98
CA SER A 486 7.79 19.61 19.36
C SER A 486 8.30 21.05 19.38
N LYS A 487 7.95 21.85 20.40
CA LYS A 487 8.42 23.25 20.57
C LYS A 487 9.93 23.41 20.36
N LYS A 488 10.78 22.57 20.97
CA LYS A 488 12.24 22.62 20.75
C LYS A 488 12.65 22.50 19.27
N SER A 489 11.95 21.68 18.49
CA SER A 489 12.23 21.53 17.06
C SER A 489 11.58 22.62 16.19
N LEU A 490 10.56 23.30 16.71
CA LEU A 490 9.94 24.47 16.07
C LEU A 490 10.86 25.68 16.25
N THR A 491 11.18 26.02 17.50
CA THR A 491 12.16 27.05 17.89
C THR A 491 13.42 26.94 17.04
N LYS A 492 14.07 25.78 17.00
CA LYS A 492 15.29 25.64 16.19
C LYS A 492 15.07 25.77 14.68
N GLU A 493 13.98 25.25 14.13
CA GLU A 493 13.72 25.39 12.69
C GLU A 493 13.42 26.84 12.30
N MET A 494 12.83 27.62 13.21
CA MET A 494 12.56 29.04 13.03
C MET A 494 13.81 29.92 13.25
N GLU A 495 14.63 29.63 14.27
CA GLU A 495 15.97 30.21 14.45
C GLU A 495 16.82 30.06 13.18
N ASN A 496 16.84 28.87 12.56
CA ASN A 496 17.57 28.61 11.32
C ASN A 496 17.07 29.44 10.12
N ARG A 497 15.85 29.99 10.20
CA ARG A 497 15.18 30.79 9.16
C ARG A 497 15.19 32.30 9.44
N GLY A 498 15.72 32.71 10.60
CA GLY A 498 15.85 34.12 10.97
C GLY A 498 14.63 34.74 11.68
N PHE A 499 13.64 33.94 12.11
CA PHE A 499 12.52 34.43 12.92
C PHE A 499 12.97 34.84 14.33
N SER A 500 12.35 35.88 14.87
CA SER A 500 12.57 36.41 16.22
C SER A 500 11.94 35.56 17.33
N GLU A 501 12.32 35.82 18.58
CA GLU A 501 11.77 35.11 19.76
C GLU A 501 10.25 35.30 19.90
N ASP A 502 9.73 36.49 19.60
CA ASP A 502 8.29 36.78 19.64
C ASP A 502 7.52 35.98 18.57
N GLU A 503 8.02 35.91 17.33
CA GLU A 503 7.42 35.09 16.26
C GLU A 503 7.46 33.59 16.60
N ILE A 504 8.52 33.14 17.27
CA ILE A 504 8.66 31.76 17.75
C ILE A 504 7.65 31.43 18.86
N GLU A 505 7.32 32.36 19.75
CA GLU A 505 6.28 32.14 20.77
C GLU A 505 4.88 32.16 20.15
N HIS A 506 4.61 33.09 19.22
CA HIS A 506 3.38 33.08 18.42
C HIS A 506 3.19 31.75 17.67
N ALA A 507 4.24 31.21 17.04
CA ALA A 507 4.19 29.90 16.39
C ALA A 507 4.04 28.74 17.41
N SER A 508 4.54 28.91 18.63
CA SER A 508 4.43 27.91 19.70
C SER A 508 3.02 27.77 20.28
N ALA A 509 2.18 28.82 20.14
CA ALA A 509 0.76 28.77 20.47
C ALA A 509 -0.08 28.00 19.42
N LEU A 510 0.39 27.92 18.17
CA LEU A 510 -0.29 27.17 17.12
C LEU A 510 -0.13 25.64 17.30
N PRO A 511 -1.12 24.83 16.91
CA PRO A 511 -1.01 23.37 16.94
C PRO A 511 -0.15 22.81 15.80
N TYR A 512 1.16 23.08 15.82
CA TYR A 512 2.15 22.53 14.87
C TYR A 512 2.10 20.99 14.77
N ASN A 513 1.68 20.29 15.83
CA ASN A 513 1.47 18.84 15.82
C ASN A 513 0.22 18.36 15.07
N ALA A 514 -0.70 19.24 14.69
CA ALA A 514 -2.00 18.87 14.19
C ALA A 514 -1.95 18.45 12.73
N LYS A 515 -2.96 17.66 12.34
CA LYS A 515 -3.15 17.16 10.99
C LYS A 515 -3.24 18.25 9.91
N LEU A 516 -3.54 19.49 10.29
CA LEU A 516 -3.53 20.65 9.41
C LEU A 516 -2.12 20.97 8.91
N PHE A 517 -1.18 21.19 9.84
CA PHE A 517 0.24 21.36 9.57
C PHE A 517 0.94 19.99 9.41
N SER A 518 0.33 19.10 8.60
CA SER A 518 0.90 17.78 8.34
C SER A 518 0.85 17.40 6.87
N GLY A 519 2.02 17.14 6.30
CA GLY A 519 2.17 16.67 4.93
C GLY A 519 2.32 17.78 3.90
N TYR A 520 2.74 17.34 2.71
CA TYR A 520 3.30 18.18 1.66
C TYR A 520 2.49 18.02 0.36
N GLY A 521 2.55 19.01 -0.53
CA GLY A 521 1.89 19.01 -1.83
C GLY A 521 2.56 18.08 -2.85
N ASN A 522 2.32 18.34 -4.14
CA ASN A 522 3.12 17.77 -5.25
C ASN A 522 4.07 18.82 -5.89
N ARG A 523 3.88 20.09 -5.54
CA ARG A 523 4.59 21.26 -6.06
C ARG A 523 5.58 21.79 -4.99
N SER A 524 6.71 22.36 -5.39
CA SER A 524 7.62 23.12 -4.49
C SER A 524 7.13 24.56 -4.31
N LEU A 525 7.70 25.32 -3.38
CA LEU A 525 7.38 26.75 -3.23
C LEU A 525 7.68 27.52 -4.53
N LYS A 526 8.87 27.31 -5.11
CA LYS A 526 9.25 27.76 -6.46
C LYS A 526 8.19 27.49 -7.55
N ALA A 527 7.58 26.31 -7.56
CA ALA A 527 6.51 25.98 -8.51
C ALA A 527 5.13 26.51 -8.12
N LEU A 528 4.89 26.81 -6.84
CA LEU A 528 3.64 27.42 -6.38
C LEU A 528 3.65 28.92 -6.62
N ASN A 529 4.74 29.62 -6.32
CA ASN A 529 4.95 31.02 -6.67
C ASN A 529 4.68 31.22 -8.17
N LEU A 530 5.42 30.54 -9.05
CA LEU A 530 5.22 30.63 -10.51
C LEU A 530 3.79 30.35 -11.01
N LEU A 531 2.98 29.56 -10.28
CA LEU A 531 1.57 29.32 -10.63
C LEU A 531 0.62 30.37 -10.02
N VAL A 532 0.90 30.85 -8.81
CA VAL A 532 0.10 31.88 -8.14
C VAL A 532 0.35 33.23 -8.81
N ASP A 533 1.60 33.56 -9.15
CA ASP A 533 1.96 34.74 -9.93
C ASP A 533 1.19 34.78 -11.26
N ALA A 534 1.18 33.67 -12.01
CA ALA A 534 0.38 33.54 -13.24
C ALA A 534 -1.15 33.65 -13.03
N PHE A 535 -1.66 33.34 -11.83
CA PHE A 535 -3.06 33.59 -11.45
C PHE A 535 -3.32 35.01 -10.91
N GLU A 536 -2.26 35.76 -10.57
CA GLU A 536 -2.29 37.13 -10.01
C GLU A 536 -1.97 38.21 -11.07
N GLU A 537 -1.39 37.85 -12.22
CA GLU A 537 -1.16 38.71 -13.40
C GLU A 537 -2.45 39.20 -14.12
N ASP A 538 -3.63 38.89 -13.56
CA ASP A 538 -4.96 39.43 -13.88
C ASP A 538 -5.43 39.31 -15.36
N ALA A 539 -4.80 38.43 -16.15
CA ALA A 539 -5.28 38.04 -17.47
C ALA A 539 -6.60 37.24 -17.38
N GLU A 540 -7.64 37.67 -18.10
CA GLU A 540 -8.97 37.02 -18.05
C GLU A 540 -8.93 35.52 -18.43
N ASP A 541 -8.03 35.17 -19.36
CA ASP A 541 -7.82 33.84 -19.93
C ASP A 541 -7.25 32.80 -18.94
N ILE A 542 -6.55 33.23 -17.88
CA ILE A 542 -5.91 32.30 -16.94
C ILE A 542 -6.94 31.84 -15.91
N VAL A 543 -7.74 30.84 -16.30
CA VAL A 543 -8.87 30.31 -15.52
C VAL A 543 -8.53 28.98 -14.85
N THR A 544 -7.69 28.13 -15.46
CA THR A 544 -7.39 26.79 -14.97
C THR A 544 -5.91 26.59 -14.65
N LEU A 545 -5.61 25.51 -13.94
CA LEU A 545 -4.23 25.07 -13.70
C LEU A 545 -3.45 24.87 -15.00
N SER A 546 -4.08 24.41 -16.09
CA SER A 546 -3.38 24.14 -17.35
C SER A 546 -2.93 25.44 -18.02
N ASP A 547 -3.70 26.52 -17.84
CA ASP A 547 -3.42 27.84 -18.41
C ASP A 547 -2.27 28.48 -17.62
N ALA A 548 -2.32 28.40 -16.29
CA ALA A 548 -1.23 28.82 -15.42
C ALA A 548 0.06 27.98 -15.64
N GLU A 549 -0.04 26.67 -15.84
CA GLU A 549 1.10 25.81 -16.22
C GLU A 549 1.69 26.20 -17.58
N GLN A 550 0.87 26.67 -18.53
CA GLN A 550 1.33 27.13 -19.84
C GLN A 550 2.01 28.50 -19.76
N ALA A 551 1.40 29.47 -19.07
CA ALA A 551 1.94 30.82 -18.87
C ALA A 551 3.29 30.79 -18.13
N SER A 552 3.37 30.01 -17.05
CA SER A 552 4.60 29.83 -16.25
C SER A 552 5.68 28.94 -16.87
N GLY A 553 5.46 28.37 -18.06
CA GLY A 553 6.40 27.45 -18.72
C GLY A 553 6.57 26.09 -18.01
N LEU A 554 5.72 25.77 -17.02
CA LEU A 554 5.77 24.52 -16.26
C LEU A 554 5.18 23.33 -17.04
N LEU A 555 4.30 23.59 -18.02
CA LEU A 555 3.70 22.57 -18.89
C LEU A 555 4.77 21.82 -19.70
N GLN A 556 5.74 22.53 -20.27
CA GLN A 556 6.86 21.98 -21.02
C GLN A 556 7.78 21.13 -20.13
N LYS A 557 8.02 21.58 -18.88
CA LYS A 557 8.74 20.80 -17.86
C LYS A 557 8.02 19.50 -17.51
N ARG A 558 6.70 19.55 -17.29
CA ARG A 558 5.88 18.36 -17.00
C ARG A 558 5.85 17.35 -18.15
N ASN A 559 5.91 17.83 -19.39
CA ASN A 559 5.85 17.03 -20.61
C ASN A 559 7.24 16.60 -21.12
N SER A 560 8.32 16.87 -20.38
CA SER A 560 9.68 16.44 -20.74
C SER A 560 9.81 14.90 -20.65
N PRO A 561 10.45 14.23 -21.63
CA PRO A 561 10.43 12.77 -21.72
C PRO A 561 11.20 12.10 -20.57
N GLU A 562 10.55 11.13 -19.92
CA GLU A 562 11.19 10.24 -18.93
C GLU A 562 12.15 9.25 -19.61
N ALA A 563 13.16 8.77 -18.87
CA ALA A 563 14.12 7.81 -19.40
C ALA A 563 13.46 6.43 -19.61
N THR A 564 13.48 5.92 -20.85
CA THR A 564 12.95 4.59 -21.19
C THR A 564 14.01 3.49 -21.07
N TYR A 565 13.63 2.35 -20.51
CA TYR A 565 14.49 1.20 -20.23
C TYR A 565 14.07 -0.03 -21.05
N THR A 566 15.01 -0.94 -21.33
CA THR A 566 14.73 -2.24 -21.98
C THR A 566 14.16 -3.27 -21.01
N GLN A 567 14.23 -3.02 -19.70
CA GLN A 567 13.61 -3.83 -18.64
C GLN A 567 13.04 -2.91 -17.57
N LEU A 568 11.90 -3.27 -17.00
CA LEU A 568 11.18 -2.44 -16.04
C LEU A 568 12.04 -2.22 -14.77
N PRO A 569 12.26 -0.97 -14.33
CA PRO A 569 13.06 -0.67 -13.13
C PRO A 569 12.24 -0.87 -11.84
N PRO A 570 12.81 -0.63 -10.65
CA PRO A 570 12.04 -0.68 -9.41
C PRO A 570 10.89 0.34 -9.39
N TYR A 571 9.70 -0.06 -8.93
CA TYR A 571 8.52 0.82 -8.79
C TYR A 571 8.79 2.08 -7.93
N THR A 572 9.81 2.03 -7.07
CA THR A 572 10.27 3.17 -6.25
C THR A 572 10.96 4.28 -7.04
N LEU A 573 11.21 4.13 -8.35
CA LEU A 573 11.57 5.25 -9.23
C LEU A 573 10.31 6.02 -9.66
N PHE A 574 9.27 5.31 -10.07
CA PHE A 574 7.97 5.86 -10.48
C PHE A 574 7.20 6.49 -9.31
N ASP A 575 7.12 5.81 -8.16
CA ASP A 575 6.61 6.39 -6.91
C ASP A 575 7.61 6.19 -5.76
N PRO A 576 8.57 7.11 -5.59
CA PRO A 576 9.48 7.13 -4.43
C PRO A 576 8.74 7.33 -3.11
N THR A 577 7.51 7.87 -3.12
CA THR A 577 6.71 8.12 -1.93
C THR A 577 5.92 6.89 -1.48
N CYS A 578 5.76 5.87 -2.32
CA CYS A 578 5.04 4.63 -2.00
C CYS A 578 5.69 3.90 -0.82
N LYS A 579 5.12 4.03 0.38
CA LYS A 579 5.54 3.26 1.57
C LYS A 579 4.58 2.11 1.91
N ASN A 580 3.70 1.72 0.98
CA ASN A 580 2.77 0.59 1.18
C ASN A 580 3.45 -0.74 0.80
N PRO A 581 3.79 -1.62 1.76
CA PRO A 581 4.53 -2.84 1.47
C PRO A 581 3.76 -3.82 0.58
N VAL A 582 2.42 -3.75 0.54
CA VAL A 582 1.61 -4.59 -0.35
C VAL A 582 1.86 -4.19 -1.80
N VAL A 583 1.70 -2.90 -2.14
CA VAL A 583 1.93 -2.38 -3.49
C VAL A 583 3.38 -2.62 -3.91
N LEU A 584 4.35 -2.36 -3.02
CA LEU A 584 5.77 -2.63 -3.31
C LEU A 584 6.07 -4.12 -3.55
N ARG A 585 5.39 -5.06 -2.86
CA ARG A 585 5.56 -6.50 -3.13
C ARG A 585 4.90 -6.90 -4.45
N VAL A 586 3.66 -6.47 -4.70
CA VAL A 586 2.92 -6.73 -5.94
C VAL A 586 3.69 -6.21 -7.15
N MET A 587 4.01 -4.91 -7.20
CA MET A 587 4.75 -4.31 -8.31
C MET A 587 6.17 -4.88 -8.43
N GLY A 588 6.78 -5.29 -7.31
CA GLY A 588 8.06 -6.00 -7.30
C GLY A 588 8.01 -7.39 -7.94
N GLN A 589 6.87 -8.11 -7.86
CA GLN A 589 6.68 -9.39 -8.55
C GLN A 589 6.22 -9.19 -10.00
N VAL A 590 5.32 -8.24 -10.28
CA VAL A 590 4.94 -7.85 -11.66
C VAL A 590 6.18 -7.47 -12.47
N ARG A 591 7.07 -6.64 -11.93
CA ARG A 591 8.39 -6.31 -12.51
C ARG A 591 9.22 -7.57 -12.80
N LYS A 592 9.25 -8.54 -11.88
CA LYS A 592 9.99 -9.80 -12.08
C LYS A 592 9.40 -10.64 -13.21
N VAL A 593 8.07 -10.74 -13.31
CA VAL A 593 7.36 -11.47 -14.37
C VAL A 593 7.60 -10.80 -15.72
N VAL A 594 7.29 -9.50 -15.83
CA VAL A 594 7.49 -8.71 -17.06
C VAL A 594 8.94 -8.80 -17.54
N ASN A 595 9.93 -8.59 -16.66
CA ASN A 595 11.33 -8.67 -17.07
C ASN A 595 11.80 -10.09 -17.40
N ALA A 596 11.13 -11.13 -16.89
CA ALA A 596 11.42 -12.51 -17.27
C ALA A 596 10.84 -12.83 -18.65
N VAL A 597 9.58 -12.45 -18.92
CA VAL A 597 8.97 -12.54 -20.26
C VAL A 597 9.83 -11.79 -21.29
N ILE A 598 10.28 -10.57 -20.99
CA ILE A 598 11.14 -9.78 -21.90
C ILE A 598 12.49 -10.44 -22.18
N ARG A 599 13.09 -11.16 -21.22
CA ARG A 599 14.36 -11.87 -21.43
C ARG A 599 14.20 -13.15 -22.25
N GLU A 600 13.04 -13.78 -22.20
CA GLU A 600 12.77 -15.08 -22.82
C GLU A 600 12.18 -14.94 -24.23
N TYR A 601 11.16 -14.09 -24.38
CA TYR A 601 10.35 -13.98 -25.60
C TYR A 601 10.52 -12.63 -26.33
N GLY A 602 11.32 -11.71 -25.78
CA GLY A 602 11.48 -10.35 -26.29
C GLY A 602 10.46 -9.35 -25.75
N MET A 603 10.57 -8.09 -26.18
CA MET A 603 9.63 -7.03 -25.80
C MET A 603 8.26 -7.26 -26.48
N PRO A 604 7.15 -7.35 -25.73
CA PRO A 604 5.82 -7.47 -26.34
C PRO A 604 5.40 -6.15 -27.02
N ASP A 605 4.57 -6.24 -28.05
CA ASP A 605 3.98 -5.08 -28.73
C ASP A 605 2.99 -4.34 -27.82
N GLU A 606 2.22 -5.08 -27.02
CA GLU A 606 1.20 -4.57 -26.10
C GLU A 606 1.20 -5.29 -24.74
N VAL A 607 0.83 -4.59 -23.67
CA VAL A 607 0.70 -5.13 -22.31
C VAL A 607 -0.68 -4.80 -21.74
N HIS A 608 -1.50 -5.81 -21.51
CA HIS A 608 -2.84 -5.69 -20.95
C HIS A 608 -2.82 -6.07 -19.47
N ILE A 609 -3.37 -5.23 -18.59
CA ILE A 609 -3.33 -5.45 -17.13
C ILE A 609 -4.73 -5.35 -16.50
N GLU A 610 -5.13 -6.34 -15.71
CA GLU A 610 -6.21 -6.17 -14.72
C GLU A 610 -5.61 -6.23 -13.30
N LEU A 611 -5.84 -5.22 -12.46
CA LEU A 611 -5.55 -5.33 -11.02
C LEU A 611 -6.78 -5.86 -10.25
N ALA A 612 -6.54 -6.70 -9.24
CA ALA A 612 -7.60 -7.15 -8.34
C ALA A 612 -8.29 -5.98 -7.63
N ARG A 613 -9.61 -6.10 -7.41
CA ARG A 613 -10.46 -5.08 -6.76
C ARG A 613 -9.92 -4.60 -5.41
N GLU A 614 -9.21 -5.48 -4.69
CA GLU A 614 -8.62 -5.20 -3.38
C GLU A 614 -7.40 -4.27 -3.43
N LEU A 615 -6.67 -4.24 -4.54
CA LEU A 615 -5.61 -3.27 -4.80
C LEU A 615 -6.19 -1.93 -5.27
N LYS A 616 -7.26 -1.99 -6.08
CA LYS A 616 -7.98 -0.85 -6.65
C LYS A 616 -8.84 -0.04 -5.64
N GLN A 617 -8.71 -0.24 -4.32
CA GLN A 617 -9.55 0.41 -3.29
C GLN A 617 -8.81 0.76 -2.00
N SER A 618 -8.96 2.00 -1.52
CA SER A 618 -8.53 2.46 -0.20
C SER A 618 -9.40 1.89 0.94
N LYS A 619 -8.96 2.03 2.20
CA LYS A 619 -9.73 1.60 3.38
C LYS A 619 -11.11 2.27 3.45
N ARG A 620 -11.21 3.56 3.10
CA ARG A 620 -12.48 4.31 3.10
C ARG A 620 -13.42 3.80 2.01
N GLU A 621 -12.92 3.52 0.81
CA GLU A 621 -13.74 2.96 -0.27
C GLU A 621 -14.20 1.54 0.04
N LYS A 622 -13.34 0.69 0.62
CA LYS A 622 -13.74 -0.65 1.08
C LYS A 622 -14.87 -0.58 2.11
N GLN A 623 -14.82 0.36 3.04
CA GLN A 623 -15.90 0.59 4.00
C GLN A 623 -17.18 1.09 3.32
N LEU A 624 -17.11 2.16 2.51
CA LEU A 624 -18.27 2.70 1.78
C LEU A 624 -18.93 1.67 0.84
N VAL A 625 -18.13 0.81 0.21
CA VAL A 625 -18.63 -0.32 -0.61
C VAL A 625 -19.24 -1.41 0.26
N SER A 626 -18.66 -1.72 1.43
CA SER A 626 -19.24 -2.68 2.38
C SER A 626 -20.59 -2.19 2.94
N ASP A 627 -20.67 -0.92 3.36
CA ASP A 627 -21.91 -0.30 3.85
C ASP A 627 -22.97 -0.23 2.75
N ARG A 628 -22.60 0.18 1.52
CA ARG A 628 -23.50 0.16 0.36
C ARG A 628 -23.98 -1.25 0.03
N ASN A 629 -23.07 -2.23 0.00
CA ASN A 629 -23.42 -3.63 -0.26
C ASN A 629 -24.34 -4.19 0.82
N ARG A 630 -24.17 -3.82 2.10
CA ARG A 630 -25.09 -4.19 3.19
C ARG A 630 -26.48 -3.60 2.95
N ILE A 631 -26.57 -2.32 2.62
CA ILE A 631 -27.86 -1.65 2.32
C ILE A 631 -28.54 -2.30 1.10
N THR A 632 -27.80 -2.53 0.01
CA THR A 632 -28.31 -3.20 -1.19
C THR A 632 -28.72 -4.65 -0.92
N LYS A 633 -27.97 -5.39 -0.08
CA LYS A 633 -28.34 -6.75 0.33
C LYS A 633 -29.62 -6.72 1.15
N ASN A 634 -29.70 -5.91 2.21
CA ASN A 634 -30.89 -5.83 3.07
C ASN A 634 -32.16 -5.49 2.27
N ARG A 635 -32.09 -4.57 1.29
CA ARG A 635 -33.24 -4.30 0.39
C ARG A 635 -33.59 -5.53 -0.46
N ARG A 636 -32.60 -6.21 -1.04
CA ARG A 636 -32.82 -7.41 -1.86
C ARG A 636 -33.36 -8.58 -1.06
N ASP A 637 -32.86 -8.80 0.15
CA ASP A 637 -33.36 -9.84 1.05
C ASP A 637 -34.85 -9.61 1.39
N GLY A 638 -35.26 -8.34 1.57
CA GLY A 638 -36.67 -7.97 1.71
C GLY A 638 -37.51 -8.20 0.44
N ILE A 639 -37.01 -7.82 -0.74
CA ILE A 639 -37.66 -8.11 -2.03
C ILE A 639 -37.77 -9.63 -2.27
N ILE A 640 -36.78 -10.41 -1.87
CA ILE A 640 -36.77 -11.88 -1.94
C ILE A 640 -37.83 -12.47 -1.02
N ALA A 641 -37.91 -12.01 0.24
CA ALA A 641 -38.91 -12.48 1.19
C ALA A 641 -40.34 -12.22 0.66
N LYS A 642 -40.61 -10.99 0.20
CA LYS A 642 -41.89 -10.62 -0.40
C LYS A 642 -42.22 -11.46 -1.64
N LEU A 643 -41.27 -11.63 -2.56
CA LEU A 643 -41.51 -12.42 -3.77
C LEU A 643 -41.73 -13.92 -3.49
N ARG A 644 -41.10 -14.50 -2.46
CA ARG A 644 -41.38 -15.87 -2.02
C ARG A 644 -42.82 -16.02 -1.53
N GLU A 645 -43.30 -15.07 -0.74
CA GLU A 645 -44.67 -15.03 -0.23
C GLU A 645 -45.71 -14.89 -1.36
N GLU A 646 -45.43 -14.03 -2.35
CA GLU A 646 -46.37 -13.76 -3.46
C GLU A 646 -46.33 -14.78 -4.61
N THR A 647 -45.26 -15.58 -4.73
CA THR A 647 -45.11 -16.55 -5.84
C THR A 647 -44.98 -18.02 -5.39
N GLY A 648 -44.74 -18.28 -4.11
CA GLY A 648 -44.52 -19.63 -3.54
C GLY A 648 -43.14 -20.24 -3.85
N ASP A 649 -42.37 -19.64 -4.76
CA ASP A 649 -41.13 -20.17 -5.34
C ASP A 649 -39.90 -19.31 -4.95
N GLU A 650 -38.69 -19.86 -5.15
CA GLU A 650 -37.45 -19.09 -5.01
C GLU A 650 -37.30 -18.09 -6.19
N PRO A 651 -37.32 -16.75 -5.93
CA PRO A 651 -37.41 -15.78 -7.01
C PRO A 651 -36.11 -15.67 -7.81
N ARG A 652 -36.18 -16.01 -9.11
CA ARG A 652 -35.03 -15.94 -10.03
C ARG A 652 -34.45 -14.52 -10.07
N MET A 653 -33.12 -14.39 -10.10
CA MET A 653 -32.41 -13.09 -10.10
C MET A 653 -32.90 -12.09 -11.18
N LYS A 654 -33.37 -12.56 -12.34
CA LYS A 654 -33.99 -11.69 -13.37
C LYS A 654 -35.29 -11.04 -12.89
N LEU A 655 -36.14 -11.76 -12.16
CA LEU A 655 -37.39 -11.24 -11.60
C LEU A 655 -37.11 -10.24 -10.47
N ILE A 656 -36.23 -10.58 -9.53
CA ILE A 656 -35.77 -9.65 -8.48
C ILE A 656 -35.28 -8.34 -9.12
N ARG A 657 -34.51 -8.41 -10.23
CA ARG A 657 -34.04 -7.21 -10.91
C ARG A 657 -35.15 -6.42 -11.63
N LYS A 658 -36.22 -7.06 -12.12
CA LYS A 658 -37.42 -6.33 -12.61
C LYS A 658 -38.06 -5.53 -11.47
N VAL A 659 -38.28 -6.16 -10.31
CA VAL A 659 -38.88 -5.48 -9.14
C VAL A 659 -38.00 -4.34 -8.62
N GLU A 660 -36.68 -4.54 -8.56
CA GLU A 660 -35.75 -3.46 -8.18
C GLU A 660 -35.85 -2.22 -9.08
N LEU A 661 -36.16 -2.39 -10.38
CA LEU A 661 -36.34 -1.32 -11.36
C LEU A 661 -37.76 -0.74 -11.35
N PHE A 662 -38.77 -1.58 -11.08
CA PHE A 662 -40.16 -1.17 -10.86
C PHE A 662 -40.27 -0.16 -9.72
N GLU A 663 -39.63 -0.44 -8.57
CA GLU A 663 -39.54 0.49 -7.44
C GLU A 663 -38.81 1.80 -7.83
N GLU A 664 -37.67 1.68 -8.54
CA GLU A 664 -36.83 2.80 -8.97
C GLU A 664 -37.58 3.75 -9.92
N GLN A 665 -38.45 3.20 -10.77
CA GLN A 665 -39.26 3.94 -11.75
C GLN A 665 -40.65 4.35 -11.23
N GLY A 666 -41.08 3.85 -10.07
CA GLY A 666 -42.42 4.14 -9.53
C GLY A 666 -43.56 3.41 -10.25
N GLY A 667 -43.33 2.18 -10.71
CA GLY A 667 -44.36 1.31 -11.29
C GLY A 667 -44.75 1.62 -12.74
N ARG A 668 -43.94 2.40 -13.47
CA ARG A 668 -44.23 2.84 -14.84
C ARG A 668 -43.15 2.44 -15.84
N CYS A 669 -43.56 2.24 -17.08
CA CYS A 669 -42.66 2.06 -18.22
C CYS A 669 -41.80 3.32 -18.40
N ILE A 670 -40.47 3.15 -18.52
CA ILE A 670 -39.59 4.31 -18.67
C ILE A 670 -39.91 5.14 -19.93
N TYR A 671 -40.31 4.49 -21.03
CA TYR A 671 -40.50 5.14 -22.34
C TYR A 671 -41.89 5.74 -22.52
N CYS A 672 -42.96 4.93 -22.50
CA CYS A 672 -44.33 5.39 -22.77
C CYS A 672 -45.13 5.85 -21.53
N ASP A 673 -44.51 5.88 -20.35
CA ASP A 673 -45.11 6.13 -19.02
C ASP A 673 -46.29 5.21 -18.58
N GLY A 674 -46.75 4.32 -19.46
CA GLY A 674 -47.79 3.34 -19.18
C GLY A 674 -47.52 2.56 -17.88
N VAL A 675 -48.56 2.41 -17.07
CA VAL A 675 -48.51 1.67 -15.80
C VAL A 675 -48.10 0.22 -16.07
N ILE A 676 -47.19 -0.28 -15.26
CA ILE A 676 -46.83 -1.70 -15.20
C ILE A 676 -47.61 -2.28 -14.02
N GLU A 677 -48.41 -3.30 -14.27
CA GLU A 677 -49.14 -4.05 -13.23
C GLU A 677 -48.17 -4.97 -12.48
N TYR A 678 -48.15 -4.92 -11.16
CA TYR A 678 -47.15 -5.61 -10.35
C TYR A 678 -47.37 -7.14 -10.34
N GLU A 679 -48.62 -7.54 -10.22
CA GLU A 679 -49.09 -8.92 -10.21
C GLU A 679 -48.75 -9.63 -11.52
N ARG A 680 -48.82 -8.88 -12.64
CA ARG A 680 -48.41 -9.35 -13.97
C ARG A 680 -46.90 -9.30 -14.15
N LEU A 681 -46.18 -8.33 -13.57
CA LEU A 681 -44.72 -8.31 -13.58
C LEU A 681 -44.10 -9.57 -12.93
N ILE A 682 -44.74 -10.09 -11.87
CA ILE A 682 -44.29 -11.29 -11.15
C ILE A 682 -44.78 -12.60 -11.79
N LYS A 683 -46.02 -12.66 -12.33
CA LYS A 683 -46.58 -13.87 -12.97
C LYS A 683 -46.21 -14.02 -14.45
N GLU A 684 -46.28 -12.95 -15.24
CA GLU A 684 -46.01 -12.97 -16.69
C GLU A 684 -44.54 -12.64 -16.99
N GLY A 685 -43.73 -13.69 -17.17
CA GLY A 685 -42.28 -13.56 -17.43
C GLY A 685 -41.90 -12.63 -18.61
N HIS A 686 -42.81 -12.39 -19.56
CA HIS A 686 -42.62 -11.58 -20.77
C HIS A 686 -43.42 -10.26 -20.83
N TYR A 687 -44.18 -9.89 -19.80
CA TYR A 687 -45.04 -8.68 -19.80
C TYR A 687 -44.24 -7.37 -19.92
N ALA A 688 -43.24 -7.21 -19.04
CA ALA A 688 -42.24 -6.13 -19.11
C ALA A 688 -40.82 -6.70 -19.19
N GLU A 689 -39.93 -5.99 -19.85
CA GLU A 689 -38.55 -6.41 -20.13
C GLU A 689 -37.52 -5.44 -19.53
N ILE A 690 -36.27 -5.91 -19.42
CA ILE A 690 -35.15 -5.07 -18.96
C ILE A 690 -34.36 -4.69 -20.22
N ASP A 691 -34.36 -3.41 -20.53
CA ASP A 691 -33.66 -2.80 -21.66
C ASP A 691 -32.40 -2.05 -21.20
N HIS A 692 -31.48 -1.83 -22.13
CA HIS A 692 -30.30 -0.96 -21.98
C HIS A 692 -30.62 0.38 -22.66
N ALA A 693 -30.72 1.46 -21.88
CA ALA A 693 -31.10 2.79 -22.37
C ALA A 693 -30.20 3.24 -23.53
N LEU A 694 -28.88 3.23 -23.32
CA LEU A 694 -27.89 3.24 -24.39
C LEU A 694 -27.66 1.81 -24.89
N PRO A 695 -27.68 1.54 -26.21
CA PRO A 695 -27.57 0.18 -26.71
C PRO A 695 -26.24 -0.50 -26.37
N PHE A 696 -26.32 -1.77 -25.96
CA PHE A 696 -25.15 -2.49 -25.45
C PHE A 696 -24.07 -2.74 -26.53
N SER A 697 -24.44 -2.94 -27.81
CA SER A 697 -23.46 -3.16 -28.89
C SER A 697 -22.69 -1.93 -29.32
N ARG A 698 -23.19 -0.73 -28.98
CA ARG A 698 -22.63 0.57 -29.34
C ARG A 698 -21.86 1.23 -28.18
N THR A 699 -22.05 0.74 -26.96
CA THR A 699 -21.44 1.33 -25.74
C THR A 699 -20.74 0.34 -24.82
N CYS A 700 -20.97 -0.97 -24.95
CA CYS A 700 -20.52 -2.01 -24.03
C CYS A 700 -20.96 -1.81 -22.55
N ASP A 701 -21.98 -1.00 -22.29
CA ASP A 701 -22.41 -0.63 -20.94
C ASP A 701 -23.49 -1.55 -20.36
N ASP A 702 -23.09 -2.64 -19.70
CA ASP A 702 -24.01 -3.54 -18.99
C ASP A 702 -24.38 -3.05 -17.56
N SER A 703 -24.03 -1.80 -17.20
CA SER A 703 -24.17 -1.32 -15.82
C SER A 703 -25.64 -1.17 -15.38
N GLN A 704 -25.88 -1.25 -14.08
CA GLN A 704 -27.22 -1.01 -13.52
C GLN A 704 -27.72 0.43 -13.67
N SER A 705 -26.83 1.36 -14.06
CA SER A 705 -27.18 2.72 -14.45
C SER A 705 -27.72 2.83 -15.88
N ASN A 706 -27.36 1.89 -16.76
CA ASN A 706 -27.87 1.82 -18.13
C ASN A 706 -29.17 0.97 -18.23
N LYS A 707 -29.43 0.09 -17.26
CA LYS A 707 -30.59 -0.82 -17.26
C LYS A 707 -31.87 -0.17 -16.75
N VAL A 708 -32.96 -0.35 -17.50
CA VAL A 708 -34.30 0.19 -17.23
C VAL A 708 -35.39 -0.86 -17.49
N LEU A 709 -36.57 -0.68 -16.89
CA LEU A 709 -37.74 -1.54 -17.10
C LEU A 709 -38.68 -0.90 -18.13
N SER A 710 -38.96 -1.62 -19.22
CA SER A 710 -39.77 -1.14 -20.34
C SER A 710 -40.93 -2.11 -20.65
N CYS A 711 -41.98 -1.59 -21.28
CA CYS A 711 -43.02 -2.43 -21.86
C CYS A 711 -42.43 -3.24 -23.02
N LYS A 712 -42.91 -4.48 -23.25
CA LYS A 712 -42.34 -5.34 -24.31
C LYS A 712 -42.37 -4.67 -25.70
N LYS A 713 -43.49 -4.05 -26.08
CA LYS A 713 -43.61 -3.27 -27.33
C LYS A 713 -42.52 -2.18 -27.42
N CYS A 714 -42.43 -1.35 -26.38
CA CYS A 714 -41.46 -0.27 -26.25
C CYS A 714 -40.00 -0.74 -26.50
N ASN A 715 -39.66 -1.93 -25.99
CA ASN A 715 -38.34 -2.54 -26.19
C ASN A 715 -38.12 -2.98 -27.65
N GLN A 716 -39.14 -3.57 -28.26
CA GLN A 716 -39.13 -4.04 -29.65
C GLN A 716 -39.14 -2.90 -30.68
N ASP A 717 -39.71 -1.74 -30.35
CA ASP A 717 -39.78 -0.55 -31.20
C ASP A 717 -38.45 0.24 -31.17
N LYS A 718 -37.86 0.42 -29.98
CA LYS A 718 -36.56 1.09 -29.76
C LYS A 718 -35.41 0.41 -30.53
N LYS A 719 -35.25 -0.91 -30.38
CA LYS A 719 -34.17 -1.71 -31.00
C LYS A 719 -32.78 -1.19 -30.59
N ASN A 720 -31.81 -1.16 -31.52
CA ASN A 720 -30.42 -0.76 -31.29
C ASN A 720 -30.20 0.78 -31.34
N ARG A 721 -31.22 1.55 -30.93
CA ARG A 721 -31.25 3.02 -30.92
C ARG A 721 -31.16 3.56 -29.49
N THR A 722 -30.59 4.75 -29.32
CA THR A 722 -30.77 5.53 -28.08
C THR A 722 -32.23 5.97 -27.94
N PRO A 723 -32.67 6.45 -26.75
CA PRO A 723 -34.03 6.97 -26.61
C PRO A 723 -34.25 8.21 -27.49
N TYR A 724 -33.22 9.05 -27.66
CA TYR A 724 -33.26 10.23 -28.52
C TYR A 724 -33.39 9.86 -30.01
N GLU A 725 -32.50 9.00 -30.50
CA GLU A 725 -32.56 8.49 -31.89
C GLU A 725 -33.91 7.83 -32.19
N TRP A 726 -34.46 7.06 -31.24
CA TRP A 726 -35.78 6.46 -31.42
C TRP A 726 -36.88 7.53 -31.49
N PHE A 727 -36.95 8.43 -30.51
CA PHE A 727 -38.03 9.42 -30.44
C PHE A 727 -38.00 10.38 -31.63
N CYS A 728 -36.82 10.84 -32.08
CA CYS A 728 -36.71 11.74 -33.22
C CYS A 728 -36.92 11.05 -34.58
N GLN A 729 -36.71 9.74 -34.71
CA GLN A 729 -36.94 9.00 -35.97
C GLN A 729 -38.39 8.51 -36.11
N ASP A 730 -39.06 8.20 -35.01
CA ASP A 730 -40.44 7.69 -34.99
C ASP A 730 -41.47 8.79 -34.64
N ASP A 731 -41.06 10.07 -34.70
CA ASP A 731 -41.85 11.29 -34.43
C ASP A 731 -42.62 11.28 -33.08
N LEU A 732 -41.90 10.96 -32.00
CA LEU A 732 -42.40 10.87 -30.63
C LEU A 732 -41.97 12.08 -29.80
N ASN A 733 -42.82 12.49 -28.84
CA ASN A 733 -42.60 13.66 -27.99
C ASN A 733 -41.36 13.52 -27.08
N TRP A 734 -40.21 13.99 -27.56
CA TRP A 734 -38.95 13.98 -26.81
C TRP A 734 -38.99 14.90 -25.59
N GLU A 735 -39.55 16.11 -25.71
CA GLU A 735 -39.54 17.11 -24.64
C GLU A 735 -40.28 16.62 -23.38
N GLU A 736 -41.40 15.94 -23.55
CA GLU A 736 -42.14 15.30 -22.46
C GLU A 736 -41.35 14.16 -21.81
N PHE A 737 -40.68 13.32 -22.60
CA PHE A 737 -39.77 12.29 -22.08
C PHE A 737 -38.61 12.91 -21.30
N GLU A 738 -37.99 13.98 -21.83
CA GLU A 738 -36.89 14.69 -21.20
C GLU A 738 -37.29 15.33 -19.88
N LEU A 739 -38.39 16.08 -19.85
CA LEU A 739 -38.95 16.68 -18.64
C LEU A 739 -39.28 15.61 -17.57
N ARG A 740 -39.90 14.50 -17.98
CA ARG A 740 -40.30 13.42 -17.09
C ARG A 740 -39.11 12.67 -16.48
N VAL A 741 -38.10 12.34 -17.30
CA VAL A 741 -36.86 11.70 -16.83
C VAL A 741 -36.06 12.68 -15.94
N SER A 742 -35.93 13.94 -16.34
CA SER A 742 -35.22 14.98 -15.58
C SER A 742 -35.83 15.22 -14.19
N ARG A 743 -37.15 15.35 -14.11
CA ARG A 743 -37.88 15.56 -12.85
C ARG A 743 -37.90 14.32 -11.94
N ASN A 744 -37.67 13.11 -12.47
CA ASN A 744 -37.69 11.89 -11.67
C ASN A 744 -36.44 11.74 -10.78
N LYS A 745 -36.54 12.25 -9.55
CA LYS A 745 -35.52 12.18 -8.50
C LYS A 745 -35.25 10.76 -7.95
N LYS A 746 -36.08 9.75 -8.23
CA LYS A 746 -35.82 8.35 -7.83
C LYS A 746 -34.74 7.69 -8.69
N LEU A 747 -34.62 8.10 -9.95
CA LEU A 747 -33.55 7.64 -10.84
C LEU A 747 -32.19 8.17 -10.37
N GLY A 748 -31.13 7.37 -10.55
CA GLY A 748 -29.76 7.86 -10.36
C GLY A 748 -29.39 8.92 -11.41
N GLN A 749 -28.57 9.92 -11.04
CA GLN A 749 -28.11 10.99 -11.96
C GLN A 749 -27.49 10.42 -13.25
N ILE A 750 -26.63 9.41 -13.14
CA ILE A 750 -25.98 8.74 -14.28
C ILE A 750 -27.01 8.02 -15.17
N LYS A 751 -28.13 7.53 -14.61
CA LYS A 751 -29.21 6.91 -15.39
C LYS A 751 -30.01 7.95 -16.17
N ARG A 752 -30.32 9.10 -15.56
CA ARG A 752 -30.91 10.25 -16.30
C ARG A 752 -30.00 10.67 -17.46
N GLN A 753 -28.70 10.86 -17.21
CA GLN A 753 -27.73 11.23 -18.25
C GLN A 753 -27.61 10.23 -19.42
N LYS A 754 -27.93 8.95 -19.20
CA LYS A 754 -27.93 7.91 -20.26
C LYS A 754 -29.25 7.82 -21.01
N LEU A 755 -30.37 8.11 -20.34
CA LEU A 755 -31.67 8.24 -20.98
C LEU A 755 -31.76 9.52 -21.83
N LEU A 756 -31.12 10.60 -21.37
CA LEU A 756 -31.09 11.93 -22.00
C LEU A 756 -29.84 12.18 -22.85
N ASN A 757 -29.23 11.11 -23.37
CA ASN A 757 -28.08 11.21 -24.25
C ASN A 757 -28.57 11.46 -25.68
N THR A 758 -28.37 12.70 -26.14
CA THR A 758 -28.77 13.16 -27.48
C THR A 758 -27.68 13.00 -28.54
N ASN A 759 -26.44 12.70 -28.14
CA ASN A 759 -25.33 12.45 -29.05
C ASN A 759 -24.66 11.09 -28.74
N LEU A 760 -24.62 10.23 -29.75
CA LEU A 760 -23.90 8.95 -29.78
C LEU A 760 -23.36 8.69 -31.20
N GLU A 761 -22.66 9.69 -31.76
CA GLU A 761 -21.89 9.56 -33.00
C GLU A 761 -20.80 8.46 -32.89
N GLU A 762 -20.30 7.94 -34.02
CA GLU A 762 -19.27 6.88 -34.09
C GLU A 762 -18.04 7.18 -33.21
N LYS A 763 -17.59 8.43 -33.15
CA LYS A 763 -16.50 8.85 -32.27
C LYS A 763 -16.84 8.61 -30.78
N GLN A 764 -18.06 8.97 -30.39
CA GLN A 764 -18.53 8.85 -29.01
C GLN A 764 -18.87 7.40 -28.65
N GLU A 765 -19.31 6.57 -29.61
CA GLU A 765 -19.39 5.11 -29.43
C GLU A 765 -18.02 4.53 -29.06
N ASN A 766 -16.98 4.89 -29.81
CA ASN A 766 -15.61 4.47 -29.50
C ASN A 766 -15.16 5.00 -28.12
N ASP A 767 -15.40 6.28 -27.79
CA ASP A 767 -15.11 6.84 -26.46
C ASP A 767 -15.85 6.08 -25.33
N PHE A 768 -17.12 5.69 -25.54
CA PHE A 768 -17.90 4.90 -24.58
C PHE A 768 -17.35 3.48 -24.42
N ILE A 769 -17.00 2.83 -25.53
CA ILE A 769 -16.42 1.49 -25.56
C ILE A 769 -15.07 1.51 -24.84
N GLU A 770 -14.13 2.37 -25.22
CA GLU A 770 -12.83 2.50 -24.55
C GLU A 770 -12.98 2.81 -23.05
N ARG A 771 -13.89 3.71 -22.67
CA ARG A 771 -14.16 4.06 -21.27
C ARG A 771 -14.74 2.92 -20.43
N ASN A 772 -15.50 2.01 -21.04
CA ASN A 772 -16.07 0.83 -20.38
C ASN A 772 -15.12 -0.38 -20.38
N LEU A 773 -14.19 -0.45 -21.34
CA LEU A 773 -13.10 -1.44 -21.38
C LEU A 773 -11.94 -1.07 -20.43
N ASN A 774 -11.66 0.22 -20.21
CA ASN A 774 -10.54 0.67 -19.37
C ASN A 774 -10.93 0.96 -17.90
N ASP A 775 -10.09 0.50 -16.97
CA ASP A 775 -10.24 0.70 -15.53
C ASP A 775 -9.60 2.02 -15.09
N THR A 776 -10.38 3.10 -15.05
CA THR A 776 -9.93 4.46 -14.74
C THR A 776 -9.49 4.70 -13.28
N ARG A 777 -9.48 3.69 -12.41
CA ARG A 777 -9.10 3.84 -10.99
C ARG A 777 -7.61 4.09 -10.82
N TYR A 778 -7.26 4.84 -9.76
CA TYR A 778 -5.90 5.33 -9.54
C TYR A 778 -4.83 4.22 -9.52
N ALA A 779 -5.07 3.10 -8.84
CA ALA A 779 -4.10 1.99 -8.80
C ALA A 779 -3.91 1.31 -10.17
N SER A 780 -4.98 1.24 -10.97
CA SER A 780 -4.95 0.71 -12.34
C SER A 780 -4.10 1.59 -13.26
N ARG A 781 -4.32 2.92 -13.19
CA ARG A 781 -3.51 3.92 -13.92
C ARG A 781 -2.07 3.92 -13.46
N ALA A 782 -1.80 4.00 -12.16
CA ALA A 782 -0.43 3.95 -11.62
C ALA A 782 0.35 2.68 -12.04
N ALA A 783 -0.33 1.56 -12.31
CA ALA A 783 0.30 0.36 -12.88
C ALA A 783 0.55 0.47 -14.39
N LYS A 784 -0.40 1.03 -15.15
CA LYS A 784 -0.27 1.33 -16.59
C LYS A 784 0.88 2.30 -16.83
N ASP A 785 0.78 3.47 -16.19
CA ASP A 785 1.71 4.60 -16.32
C ASP A 785 3.14 4.19 -15.95
N PHE A 786 3.32 3.31 -14.95
CA PHE A 786 4.62 2.76 -14.57
C PHE A 786 5.23 1.90 -15.67
N ILE A 787 4.46 1.01 -16.30
CA ILE A 787 4.96 0.16 -17.39
C ILE A 787 5.20 1.01 -18.65
N GLU A 788 4.27 1.91 -18.97
CA GLU A 788 4.26 2.69 -20.21
C GLU A 788 5.33 3.77 -20.28
N ARG A 789 5.63 4.46 -19.17
CA ARG A 789 6.68 5.50 -19.12
C ARG A 789 8.09 4.91 -19.08
N TYR A 790 8.26 3.73 -18.46
CA TYR A 790 9.57 3.17 -18.16
C TYR A 790 10.02 2.04 -19.10
N LEU A 791 9.13 1.38 -19.85
CA LEU A 791 9.55 0.45 -20.91
C LEU A 791 9.68 1.16 -22.25
N ARG A 792 10.73 0.80 -23.00
CA ARG A 792 10.86 1.13 -24.42
C ARG A 792 10.11 0.08 -25.25
N PHE A 793 8.89 0.41 -25.66
CA PHE A 793 8.11 -0.38 -26.61
C PHE A 793 8.65 -0.29 -28.04
N PRO A 794 8.27 -1.22 -28.95
CA PRO A 794 8.62 -1.15 -30.36
C PRO A 794 7.97 0.05 -31.06
N ASP A 795 8.72 0.74 -31.93
CA ASP A 795 8.14 1.78 -32.78
C ASP A 795 7.34 1.13 -33.93
N ASN A 796 6.06 0.90 -33.68
CA ASN A 796 5.10 0.32 -34.61
C ASN A 796 3.98 1.31 -35.00
N GLY A 797 4.22 2.62 -34.80
CA GLY A 797 3.27 3.69 -35.11
C GLY A 797 2.08 3.83 -34.16
N LYS A 798 1.93 2.96 -33.14
CA LYS A 798 0.90 3.10 -32.11
C LYS A 798 1.29 4.17 -31.09
N LYS A 799 0.30 4.90 -30.58
CA LYS A 799 0.48 5.93 -29.53
C LYS A 799 0.38 5.39 -28.11
N GLN A 800 -0.07 4.14 -27.96
CA GLN A 800 -0.34 3.50 -26.68
C GLN A 800 -0.05 2.01 -26.80
N HIS A 801 0.68 1.48 -25.82
CA HIS A 801 1.06 0.05 -25.75
C HIS A 801 0.54 -0.63 -24.48
N VAL A 802 0.16 0.13 -23.44
CA VAL A 802 -0.29 -0.44 -22.16
C VAL A 802 -1.76 -0.14 -21.93
N PHE A 803 -2.57 -1.17 -21.65
CA PHE A 803 -4.01 -1.07 -21.47
C PHE A 803 -4.44 -1.60 -20.10
N ALA A 804 -5.17 -0.80 -19.34
CA ALA A 804 -5.62 -1.17 -18.00
C ALA A 804 -7.06 -1.70 -18.08
N VAL A 805 -7.24 -3.01 -18.21
CA VAL A 805 -8.53 -3.64 -18.50
C VAL A 805 -9.47 -3.61 -17.28
N ALA A 806 -10.74 -3.33 -17.53
CA ALA A 806 -11.82 -3.36 -16.57
C ALA A 806 -12.33 -4.79 -16.33
N GLY A 807 -12.34 -5.20 -15.05
CA GLY A 807 -12.85 -6.51 -14.58
C GLY A 807 -14.35 -6.76 -14.73
N GLY A 808 -15.04 -5.94 -15.53
CA GLY A 808 -16.37 -6.22 -16.08
C GLY A 808 -16.26 -6.81 -17.49
N ALA A 809 -15.38 -6.27 -18.34
CA ALA A 809 -15.10 -6.77 -19.68
C ALA A 809 -14.49 -8.18 -19.63
N THR A 810 -13.43 -8.40 -18.85
CA THR A 810 -12.82 -9.75 -18.69
C THR A 810 -13.82 -10.79 -18.19
N ALA A 811 -14.74 -10.39 -17.31
CA ALA A 811 -15.79 -11.26 -16.81
C ALA A 811 -16.85 -11.61 -17.87
N LEU A 812 -17.22 -10.65 -18.73
CA LEU A 812 -18.10 -10.87 -19.88
C LEU A 812 -17.45 -11.78 -20.92
N LEU A 813 -16.20 -11.50 -21.32
CA LEU A 813 -15.42 -12.30 -22.27
C LEU A 813 -15.36 -13.77 -21.82
N ARG A 814 -14.87 -14.00 -20.60
CA ARG A 814 -14.75 -15.33 -19.98
C ARG A 814 -16.08 -16.07 -19.91
N GLN A 815 -17.18 -15.38 -19.60
CA GLN A 815 -18.51 -15.99 -19.56
C GLN A 815 -19.04 -16.35 -20.95
N SER A 816 -18.85 -15.48 -21.95
CA SER A 816 -19.28 -15.74 -23.34
C SER A 816 -18.53 -16.90 -23.98
N TRP A 817 -17.22 -16.99 -23.76
CA TRP A 817 -16.39 -18.09 -24.30
C TRP A 817 -16.46 -19.40 -23.50
N GLY A 818 -17.29 -19.47 -22.45
CA GLY A 818 -17.50 -20.69 -21.65
C GLY A 818 -16.33 -21.10 -20.74
N ILE A 819 -15.33 -20.25 -20.55
CA ILE A 819 -14.14 -20.55 -19.74
C ILE A 819 -14.55 -20.59 -18.25
N ARG A 820 -14.65 -21.80 -17.67
CA ARG A 820 -15.04 -22.00 -16.26
C ARG A 820 -13.97 -21.43 -15.33
N LYS A 821 -14.34 -20.44 -14.52
CA LYS A 821 -13.55 -19.99 -13.37
C LYS A 821 -14.04 -20.67 -12.11
N ASP A 822 -13.36 -21.74 -11.72
CA ASP A 822 -13.43 -22.20 -10.34
C ASP A 822 -12.49 -21.39 -9.43
N ARG A 823 -12.84 -21.29 -8.15
CA ARG A 823 -12.16 -20.42 -7.17
C ARG A 823 -11.82 -21.12 -5.86
N GLU A 824 -12.50 -22.22 -5.57
CA GLU A 824 -12.34 -22.96 -4.32
C GLU A 824 -11.41 -24.17 -4.53
N GLU A 825 -11.33 -24.67 -5.77
CA GLU A 825 -10.44 -25.78 -6.17
C GLU A 825 -9.02 -25.34 -6.58
N ASP A 826 -8.83 -24.15 -7.19
CA ASP A 826 -7.66 -23.92 -8.05
C ASP A 826 -7.19 -22.46 -8.18
N CYS A 827 -5.87 -22.26 -8.14
CA CYS A 827 -5.18 -20.97 -8.34
C CYS A 827 -4.78 -20.69 -9.81
N LEU A 828 -4.75 -21.71 -10.67
CA LEU A 828 -4.39 -21.63 -12.09
C LEU A 828 -5.39 -20.83 -12.92
N HIS A 829 -6.58 -20.54 -12.37
CA HIS A 829 -7.54 -19.63 -12.99
C HIS A 829 -6.95 -18.23 -13.27
N HIS A 830 -5.88 -17.82 -12.57
CA HIS A 830 -5.18 -16.57 -12.83
C HIS A 830 -4.51 -16.55 -14.22
N ALA A 831 -3.98 -17.68 -14.71
CA ALA A 831 -3.42 -17.76 -16.06
C ALA A 831 -4.52 -17.72 -17.14
N ALA A 832 -5.67 -18.38 -16.89
CA ALA A 832 -6.83 -18.30 -17.78
C ALA A 832 -7.41 -16.87 -17.84
N ASP A 833 -7.50 -16.18 -16.70
CA ASP A 833 -7.89 -14.78 -16.64
C ASP A 833 -6.86 -13.88 -17.36
N ALA A 834 -5.55 -14.15 -17.21
CA ALA A 834 -4.51 -13.44 -17.94
C ALA A 834 -4.59 -13.63 -19.47
N ALA A 835 -4.95 -14.84 -19.95
CA ALA A 835 -5.21 -15.08 -21.37
C ALA A 835 -6.43 -14.28 -21.87
N VAL A 836 -7.51 -14.21 -21.07
CA VAL A 836 -8.68 -13.38 -21.37
C VAL A 836 -8.35 -11.88 -21.37
N ILE A 837 -7.42 -11.44 -20.51
CA ILE A 837 -6.92 -10.06 -20.46
C ILE A 837 -6.09 -9.74 -21.71
N ALA A 838 -5.16 -10.62 -22.13
CA ALA A 838 -4.41 -10.47 -23.38
C ALA A 838 -5.35 -10.38 -24.60
N ALA A 839 -6.36 -11.24 -24.65
CA ALA A 839 -7.38 -11.28 -25.69
C ALA A 839 -8.43 -10.13 -25.64
N CYS A 840 -8.38 -9.23 -24.63
CA CYS A 840 -9.39 -8.20 -24.45
C CYS A 840 -9.18 -7.00 -25.38
N SER A 841 -9.86 -7.00 -26.53
CA SER A 841 -9.87 -5.90 -27.50
C SER A 841 -11.30 -5.37 -27.79
N PRO A 842 -11.46 -4.12 -28.27
CA PRO A 842 -12.76 -3.58 -28.64
C PRO A 842 -13.52 -4.44 -29.65
N SER A 843 -12.84 -4.91 -30.70
CA SER A 843 -13.44 -5.75 -31.73
C SER A 843 -14.06 -7.03 -31.17
N THR A 844 -13.40 -7.68 -30.19
CA THR A 844 -13.88 -8.95 -29.63
C THR A 844 -15.07 -8.75 -28.68
N VAL A 845 -15.15 -7.62 -27.97
CA VAL A 845 -16.35 -7.27 -27.17
C VAL A 845 -17.52 -6.87 -28.08
N ILE A 846 -17.27 -6.15 -29.18
CA ILE A 846 -18.28 -5.84 -30.21
C ILE A 846 -18.84 -7.14 -30.84
N LYS A 847 -17.99 -8.14 -31.13
CA LYS A 847 -18.45 -9.48 -31.57
C LYS A 847 -19.44 -10.09 -30.57
N ILE A 848 -19.09 -10.11 -29.27
CA ILE A 848 -19.94 -10.65 -28.20
C ILE A 848 -21.27 -9.91 -28.06
N ALA A 849 -21.27 -8.58 -28.20
CA ALA A 849 -22.50 -7.81 -28.13
C ALA A 849 -23.43 -8.12 -29.31
N LYS A 850 -22.91 -8.15 -30.55
CA LYS A 850 -23.68 -8.53 -31.76
C LYS A 850 -24.20 -9.99 -31.71
N ALA A 851 -23.45 -10.89 -31.08
CA ALA A 851 -23.92 -12.25 -30.79
C ALA A 851 -25.03 -12.27 -29.70
N SER A 852 -24.93 -11.40 -28.69
CA SER A 852 -25.91 -11.28 -27.61
C SER A 852 -27.27 -10.76 -28.07
N GLU A 853 -27.31 -9.91 -29.09
CA GLU A 853 -28.54 -9.50 -29.77
C GLU A 853 -29.20 -10.69 -30.49
N LYS A 854 -28.43 -11.36 -31.36
CA LYS A 854 -28.90 -12.52 -32.14
C LYS A 854 -29.42 -13.65 -31.25
N LYS A 855 -28.89 -13.81 -30.04
CA LYS A 855 -29.30 -14.81 -29.03
C LYS A 855 -30.82 -14.92 -28.81
N ALA A 856 -31.56 -13.83 -28.94
CA ALA A 856 -33.03 -13.85 -28.82
C ALA A 856 -33.71 -14.60 -29.99
N LEU A 857 -33.19 -14.41 -31.21
CA LEU A 857 -33.67 -15.01 -32.46
C LEU A 857 -33.11 -16.42 -32.69
N THR A 858 -31.94 -16.73 -32.15
CA THR A 858 -31.28 -18.04 -32.31
C THR A 858 -31.89 -19.11 -31.39
N LYS A 859 -32.25 -20.27 -31.96
CA LYS A 859 -32.69 -21.48 -31.23
C LYS A 859 -31.69 -21.90 -30.15
N LYS A 860 -32.17 -22.54 -29.08
CA LYS A 860 -31.36 -22.87 -27.90
C LYS A 860 -30.12 -23.70 -28.24
N GLU A 861 -30.23 -24.70 -29.12
CA GLU A 861 -29.10 -25.52 -29.57
C GLU A 861 -27.95 -24.70 -30.18
N ASN A 862 -28.26 -23.78 -31.10
CA ASN A 862 -27.26 -23.05 -31.88
C ASN A 862 -26.62 -21.87 -31.12
N ARG A 863 -27.04 -21.61 -29.87
CA ARG A 863 -26.48 -20.53 -29.03
C ARG A 863 -25.04 -20.77 -28.60
N ALA A 864 -24.56 -22.02 -28.58
CA ALA A 864 -23.16 -22.31 -28.26
C ALA A 864 -22.23 -21.83 -29.39
N ALA A 865 -22.50 -22.24 -30.63
CA ALA A 865 -21.77 -21.81 -31.82
C ALA A 865 -21.76 -20.27 -31.97
N LEU A 866 -22.91 -19.62 -31.78
CA LEU A 866 -23.06 -18.16 -31.84
C LEU A 866 -22.09 -17.37 -30.93
N PHE A 867 -21.61 -17.96 -29.82
CA PHE A 867 -20.57 -17.36 -28.98
C PHE A 867 -19.17 -17.93 -29.25
N ALA A 868 -19.05 -19.11 -29.88
CA ALA A 868 -17.75 -19.63 -30.32
C ALA A 868 -17.12 -18.70 -31.37
N ASP A 869 -17.89 -18.23 -32.35
CA ASP A 869 -17.48 -17.26 -33.39
C ASP A 869 -16.97 -15.92 -32.82
N THR A 870 -17.27 -15.65 -31.54
CA THR A 870 -16.86 -14.43 -30.82
C THR A 870 -15.52 -14.56 -30.11
N GLN A 871 -14.84 -15.69 -30.22
CA GLN A 871 -13.49 -15.86 -29.73
C GLN A 871 -12.47 -15.03 -30.55
N PRO A 872 -11.25 -14.81 -30.03
CA PRO A 872 -10.17 -14.15 -30.76
C PRO A 872 -9.80 -14.93 -32.03
N TRP A 873 -9.66 -16.25 -31.90
CA TRP A 873 -9.51 -17.24 -32.97
C TRP A 873 -10.28 -18.52 -32.64
N GLU A 874 -10.43 -19.41 -33.63
CA GLU A 874 -11.13 -20.68 -33.46
C GLU A 874 -10.43 -21.56 -32.41
N GLY A 875 -11.19 -22.10 -31.46
CA GLY A 875 -10.65 -23.00 -30.43
C GLY A 875 -9.87 -22.35 -29.29
N PHE A 876 -9.70 -21.02 -29.26
CA PHE A 876 -8.98 -20.27 -28.21
C PHE A 876 -9.33 -20.72 -26.79
N ALA A 877 -10.62 -20.84 -26.45
CA ALA A 877 -11.06 -21.24 -25.11
C ALA A 877 -10.62 -22.68 -24.73
N ALA A 878 -10.55 -23.58 -25.72
CA ALA A 878 -10.01 -24.92 -25.50
C ALA A 878 -8.48 -24.91 -25.39
N GLU A 879 -7.79 -24.02 -26.12
CA GLU A 879 -6.35 -23.80 -25.99
C GLU A 879 -5.97 -23.25 -24.61
N VAL A 880 -6.70 -22.25 -24.10
CA VAL A 880 -6.54 -21.72 -22.73
C VAL A 880 -6.71 -22.81 -21.69
N MET A 881 -7.71 -23.69 -21.83
CA MET A 881 -7.94 -24.78 -20.87
C MET A 881 -6.84 -25.85 -20.92
N ARG A 882 -6.38 -26.26 -22.12
CA ARG A 882 -5.23 -27.18 -22.27
C ARG A 882 -3.95 -26.60 -21.67
N GLN A 883 -3.63 -25.34 -21.98
CA GLN A 883 -2.46 -24.66 -21.42
C GLN A 883 -2.53 -24.62 -19.88
N LYS A 884 -3.70 -24.25 -19.32
CA LYS A 884 -3.93 -24.20 -17.88
C LYS A 884 -3.58 -25.51 -17.16
N GLU A 885 -3.89 -26.67 -17.75
CA GLU A 885 -3.73 -27.97 -17.08
C GLU A 885 -2.27 -28.36 -16.80
N GLY A 886 -1.34 -27.90 -17.64
CA GLY A 886 0.11 -28.14 -17.56
C GLY A 886 0.92 -27.08 -16.80
N ILE A 887 0.29 -25.98 -16.34
CA ILE A 887 1.01 -24.94 -15.58
C ILE A 887 1.29 -25.43 -14.15
N ILE A 888 2.55 -25.27 -13.72
CA ILE A 888 2.95 -25.41 -12.31
C ILE A 888 3.18 -24.00 -11.73
N PRO A 889 2.39 -23.54 -10.74
CA PRO A 889 2.55 -22.23 -10.11
C PRO A 889 3.89 -22.09 -9.39
N THR A 890 4.62 -20.99 -9.65
CA THR A 890 5.88 -20.69 -8.95
C THR A 890 5.66 -19.77 -7.74
N HIS A 891 6.47 -19.90 -6.68
CA HIS A 891 6.25 -19.12 -5.45
C HIS A 891 7.38 -18.11 -5.17
N MET A 892 7.04 -16.93 -4.65
CA MET A 892 8.00 -16.11 -3.92
C MET A 892 8.32 -16.78 -2.58
N ILE A 893 9.40 -17.54 -2.56
CA ILE A 893 10.00 -18.01 -1.33
C ILE A 893 10.65 -16.83 -0.59
N ASP A 894 10.62 -16.82 0.74
CA ASP A 894 11.19 -15.76 1.58
C ASP A 894 12.13 -16.34 2.65
N HIS A 895 13.40 -16.57 2.29
CA HIS A 895 14.48 -17.10 3.16
C HIS A 895 14.92 -16.13 4.29
N LYS A 896 14.02 -15.29 4.81
CA LYS A 896 14.29 -14.39 5.95
C LYS A 896 14.32 -15.15 7.26
N VAL A 897 15.49 -15.21 7.87
CA VAL A 897 15.69 -15.64 9.27
C VAL A 897 15.16 -14.62 10.33
N SER A 898 14.14 -13.82 10.01
CA SER A 898 13.61 -12.78 10.90
C SER A 898 12.07 -12.76 10.96
N GLY A 899 11.52 -13.12 12.12
CA GLY A 899 10.08 -13.21 12.34
C GLY A 899 9.66 -12.90 13.78
N ARG A 900 8.59 -13.55 14.24
CA ARG A 900 8.12 -13.49 15.63
C ARG A 900 8.63 -14.72 16.37
N ALA A 901 9.54 -14.51 17.32
CA ALA A 901 10.20 -15.58 18.08
C ALA A 901 9.35 -16.18 19.22
N PHE A 902 8.37 -15.43 19.73
CA PHE A 902 7.60 -15.80 20.92
C PHE A 902 6.16 -15.26 20.85
N GLU A 903 5.23 -15.96 21.52
CA GLU A 903 3.90 -15.42 21.80
C GLU A 903 3.96 -14.21 22.76
N ASP A 904 3.06 -13.23 22.57
CA ASP A 904 3.01 -12.02 23.42
C ASP A 904 2.55 -12.29 24.87
N THR A 905 2.10 -13.51 25.18
CA THR A 905 1.57 -13.89 26.51
C THR A 905 2.68 -14.50 27.35
N ILE A 906 3.04 -13.84 28.45
CA ILE A 906 3.90 -14.42 29.50
C ILE A 906 3.02 -15.26 30.42
N TYR A 907 3.45 -16.49 30.69
CA TYR A 907 2.77 -17.46 31.55
C TYR A 907 3.53 -17.63 32.87
N SER A 908 2.81 -17.97 33.94
CA SER A 908 3.45 -18.52 35.16
C SER A 908 3.70 -20.01 34.95
N TYR A 909 4.93 -20.47 35.19
CA TYR A 909 5.26 -21.89 35.12
C TYR A 909 4.67 -22.61 36.36
N LYS A 910 4.08 -23.78 36.14
CA LYS A 910 3.45 -24.59 37.20
C LYS A 910 4.08 -25.97 37.40
N GLY A 911 5.16 -26.25 36.68
CA GLY A 911 5.80 -27.57 36.63
C GLY A 911 5.56 -28.27 35.30
N ILE A 912 6.02 -29.51 35.23
CA ILE A 912 5.63 -30.46 34.19
C ILE A 912 4.34 -31.15 34.67
N ARG A 913 3.44 -31.53 33.75
CA ARG A 913 2.29 -32.36 34.08
C ARG A 913 2.74 -33.73 34.62
N GLU A 914 1.90 -34.35 35.46
CA GLU A 914 2.18 -35.63 36.15
C GLU A 914 2.50 -36.81 35.20
N ASP A 915 2.10 -36.70 33.93
CA ASP A 915 2.43 -37.64 32.86
C ASP A 915 3.89 -37.54 32.37
N GLY A 916 4.64 -36.54 32.86
CA GLY A 916 6.03 -36.24 32.52
C GLY A 916 6.23 -35.39 31.26
N GLN A 917 5.15 -34.99 30.58
CA GLN A 917 5.21 -34.77 29.12
C GLN A 917 5.27 -33.32 28.67
N LYS A 918 4.53 -32.41 29.32
CA LYS A 918 4.34 -31.03 28.85
C LYS A 918 4.39 -30.04 30.00
N GLY A 919 4.94 -28.85 29.73
CA GLY A 919 4.99 -27.74 30.68
C GLY A 919 3.60 -27.16 30.93
N GLN A 920 3.25 -26.99 32.20
CA GLN A 920 2.01 -26.37 32.66
C GLN A 920 2.19 -24.85 32.79
N LEU A 921 1.38 -24.09 32.05
CA LEU A 921 1.55 -22.65 31.81
C LEU A 921 0.27 -21.88 32.17
N ALA A 922 0.20 -21.26 33.35
CA ALA A 922 -1.02 -20.64 33.86
C ALA A 922 -1.06 -19.11 33.71
N THR A 923 -2.24 -18.55 33.43
CA THR A 923 -2.53 -17.10 33.49
C THR A 923 -3.80 -16.81 34.30
N LYS A 924 -3.89 -15.63 34.93
CA LYS A 924 -5.07 -15.19 35.69
C LYS A 924 -6.35 -14.96 34.85
N LYS A 925 -6.28 -15.02 33.51
CA LYS A 925 -7.42 -14.70 32.61
C LYS A 925 -7.78 -15.78 31.58
N LYS A 926 -6.86 -16.69 31.23
CA LYS A 926 -7.08 -17.75 30.22
C LYS A 926 -6.90 -19.16 30.80
N GLY A 927 -6.89 -19.31 32.12
CA GLY A 927 -6.67 -20.60 32.79
C GLY A 927 -5.29 -21.20 32.50
N LEU A 928 -5.27 -22.53 32.34
CA LEU A 928 -4.07 -23.33 32.11
C LEU A 928 -3.87 -23.60 30.60
N LYS A 929 -2.69 -23.26 30.08
CA LYS A 929 -2.18 -23.73 28.79
C LYS A 929 -1.15 -24.84 29.05
N VAL A 930 -0.97 -25.72 28.07
CA VAL A 930 -0.01 -26.82 28.10
C VAL A 930 0.82 -26.76 26.81
N SER A 931 2.16 -26.87 26.90
CA SER A 931 3.07 -26.78 25.75
C SER A 931 4.32 -27.65 25.93
N SER A 932 4.88 -28.18 24.83
CA SER A 932 6.23 -28.76 24.76
C SER A 932 7.28 -27.77 24.20
N ASN A 933 6.85 -26.72 23.48
CA ASN A 933 7.75 -25.71 22.92
C ASN A 933 7.58 -24.38 23.68
N TYR A 934 8.44 -24.15 24.66
CA TYR A 934 8.48 -22.96 25.50
C TYR A 934 9.90 -22.75 26.03
N VAL A 935 10.20 -21.53 26.48
CA VAL A 935 11.44 -21.18 27.19
C VAL A 935 11.07 -20.77 28.62
N ARG A 936 11.73 -21.37 29.61
CA ARG A 936 11.63 -20.98 31.03
C ARG A 936 12.48 -19.74 31.30
N ARG A 937 12.08 -18.93 32.28
CA ARG A 937 12.80 -17.73 32.72
C ARG A 937 13.08 -17.80 34.24
N ASP A 938 14.14 -17.14 34.67
CA ASP A 938 14.65 -17.19 36.06
C ASP A 938 13.64 -16.66 37.08
N ASP A 939 12.75 -15.75 36.65
CA ASP A 939 11.66 -15.18 37.46
C ASP A 939 10.45 -16.14 37.65
N GLY A 940 10.60 -17.42 37.28
CA GLY A 940 9.53 -18.44 37.39
C GLY A 940 8.42 -18.30 36.36
N SER A 941 8.56 -17.37 35.40
CA SER A 941 7.69 -17.32 34.22
C SER A 941 8.21 -18.22 33.09
N ALA A 942 7.36 -18.42 32.09
CA ALA A 942 7.70 -19.09 30.85
C ALA A 942 6.97 -18.43 29.67
N ILE A 943 7.53 -18.57 28.48
CA ILE A 943 7.02 -17.97 27.25
C ILE A 943 7.04 -19.00 26.12
N VAL A 944 5.98 -19.04 25.31
CA VAL A 944 5.83 -20.03 24.22
C VAL A 944 6.61 -19.55 23.00
N VAL A 945 7.42 -20.43 22.42
CA VAL A 945 8.18 -20.16 21.18
C VAL A 945 7.19 -20.11 20.00
N ASP A 946 7.41 -19.16 19.10
CA ASP A 946 6.58 -18.90 17.93
C ASP A 946 7.46 -18.83 16.66
N GLY A 947 6.84 -19.05 15.50
CA GLY A 947 7.42 -18.90 14.17
C GLY A 947 8.61 -19.82 13.85
N LEU A 948 8.36 -20.84 13.04
CA LEU A 948 9.42 -21.60 12.35
C LEU A 948 10.12 -20.67 11.33
N ALA A 949 11.44 -20.73 11.28
CA ALA A 949 12.26 -20.07 10.26
C ALA A 949 12.57 -21.02 9.11
N TYR A 950 13.12 -22.20 9.43
CA TYR A 950 13.44 -23.28 8.49
C TYR A 950 13.60 -24.62 9.25
N ILE A 951 13.76 -25.71 8.52
CA ILE A 951 14.23 -26.99 9.05
C ILE A 951 15.61 -27.34 8.47
N ASN A 952 16.43 -28.03 9.25
CA ASN A 952 17.62 -28.73 8.79
C ASN A 952 17.33 -30.23 8.76
N LEU A 953 17.66 -30.90 7.66
CA LEU A 953 17.64 -32.36 7.56
C LEU A 953 19.07 -32.90 7.53
N TRP A 954 19.44 -33.66 8.57
CA TRP A 954 20.75 -34.28 8.72
C TRP A 954 20.68 -35.75 8.29
N LEU A 955 21.50 -36.17 7.31
CA LEU A 955 21.49 -37.55 6.82
C LEU A 955 22.43 -38.45 7.64
N ASP A 956 21.85 -39.29 8.48
CA ASP A 956 22.52 -40.39 9.15
C ASP A 956 22.52 -41.63 8.24
N ALA A 957 23.54 -41.80 7.40
CA ALA A 957 23.62 -42.89 6.41
C ALA A 957 23.75 -44.30 7.05
N GLU A 958 24.29 -44.38 8.27
CA GLU A 958 24.52 -45.63 9.02
C GLU A 958 23.27 -46.06 9.82
N GLY A 959 22.38 -45.11 10.10
CA GLY A 959 21.14 -45.31 10.85
C GLY A 959 20.25 -46.42 10.29
N ARG A 960 19.38 -46.95 11.16
CA ARG A 960 18.41 -48.02 10.81
C ARG A 960 19.05 -49.26 10.18
N LYS A 961 20.18 -49.71 10.74
CA LYS A 961 20.98 -50.85 10.25
C LYS A 961 21.47 -50.64 8.80
N GLY A 962 22.07 -49.48 8.52
CA GLY A 962 22.67 -49.16 7.21
C GLY A 962 21.69 -48.78 6.09
N LYS A 963 20.38 -48.74 6.36
CA LYS A 963 19.38 -48.15 5.43
C LYS A 963 19.46 -46.63 5.37
N GLY A 964 20.04 -46.01 6.39
CA GLY A 964 20.08 -44.57 6.56
C GLY A 964 18.75 -43.97 7.01
N GLN A 965 18.82 -42.77 7.56
CA GLN A 965 17.67 -41.99 8.02
C GLN A 965 17.99 -40.50 8.02
N TYR A 966 16.98 -39.65 7.87
CA TYR A 966 17.11 -38.23 8.13
C TYR A 966 16.71 -37.90 9.58
N LEU A 967 17.43 -36.97 10.20
CA LEU A 967 17.06 -36.34 11.47
C LEU A 967 16.53 -34.93 11.19
N LEU A 968 15.32 -34.61 11.64
CA LEU A 968 14.68 -33.30 11.43
C LEU A 968 14.97 -32.38 12.59
N GLU A 969 15.75 -31.33 12.37
CA GLU A 969 15.96 -30.23 13.31
C GLU A 969 15.09 -29.02 12.91
N PRO A 970 14.15 -28.56 13.75
CA PRO A 970 13.40 -27.33 13.51
C PRO A 970 14.07 -26.12 14.14
N ILE A 971 14.34 -25.10 13.33
CA ILE A 971 14.91 -23.81 13.74
C ILE A 971 13.81 -22.74 13.74
N TYR A 972 13.55 -22.15 14.91
CA TYR A 972 12.59 -21.08 15.13
C TYR A 972 13.28 -19.72 15.17
N TYR A 973 12.54 -18.62 15.00
CA TYR A 973 13.11 -17.26 15.12
C TYR A 973 13.66 -16.92 16.52
N ALA A 974 13.35 -17.74 17.53
CA ALA A 974 13.97 -17.66 18.86
C ALA A 974 15.42 -18.16 18.88
N ASP A 975 15.78 -19.08 17.98
CA ASP A 975 17.07 -19.79 17.98
C ASP A 975 18.12 -19.05 17.14
N ILE A 976 17.68 -18.39 16.06
CA ILE A 976 18.55 -17.67 15.10
C ILE A 976 19.67 -16.81 15.75
N PRO A 977 19.45 -16.07 16.85
CA PRO A 977 20.53 -15.30 17.50
C PRO A 977 21.66 -16.15 18.11
N PHE A 978 21.50 -17.47 18.16
CA PHE A 978 22.37 -18.42 18.85
C PHE A 978 22.90 -19.53 17.93
N VAL A 979 22.31 -19.80 16.76
CA VAL A 979 22.72 -20.92 15.87
C VAL A 979 24.21 -20.86 15.52
N ASP A 980 24.75 -19.67 15.24
CA ASP A 980 26.16 -19.46 14.90
C ASP A 980 27.10 -19.35 16.14
N SER A 981 26.59 -19.57 17.35
CA SER A 981 27.34 -19.40 18.60
C SER A 981 27.95 -20.70 19.12
N GLN A 982 29.20 -20.62 19.61
CA GLN A 982 29.86 -21.75 20.26
C GLN A 982 29.03 -22.21 21.49
N GLY A 983 28.50 -23.43 21.42
CA GLY A 983 27.62 -24.00 22.44
C GLY A 983 26.14 -24.12 22.04
N TYR A 984 25.74 -23.77 20.82
CA TYR A 984 24.39 -24.10 20.33
C TYR A 984 24.20 -25.63 20.24
N MET A 985 23.21 -26.13 20.99
CA MET A 985 22.87 -27.56 20.98
C MET A 985 21.86 -27.84 19.87
N HIS A 986 22.35 -28.28 18.72
CA HIS A 986 21.54 -28.84 17.64
C HIS A 986 20.70 -30.01 18.15
N ARG A 987 19.36 -29.91 18.08
CA ARG A 987 18.41 -30.91 18.60
C ARG A 987 17.40 -31.29 17.55
N PHE A 988 17.29 -32.57 17.27
CA PHE A 988 16.32 -33.10 16.32
C PHE A 988 15.01 -33.48 17.01
N LEU A 989 13.95 -33.59 16.21
CA LEU A 989 12.59 -33.87 16.64
C LEU A 989 12.45 -35.38 16.95
N PRO A 990 12.21 -35.81 18.21
CA PRO A 990 12.05 -37.23 18.52
C PRO A 990 10.65 -37.75 18.13
N ALA A 991 10.53 -39.08 18.01
CA ALA A 991 9.21 -39.71 17.92
C ALA A 991 8.38 -39.39 19.17
N GLN A 992 7.09 -39.04 18.98
CA GLN A 992 6.19 -38.58 20.05
C GLN A 992 6.70 -37.30 20.76
N SER A 993 7.34 -36.35 20.06
CA SER A 993 7.98 -35.18 20.69
C SER A 993 7.05 -34.23 21.45
N ASP A 994 5.72 -34.29 21.28
CA ASP A 994 4.82 -33.54 22.16
C ASP A 994 4.85 -34.08 23.60
N LYS A 995 5.35 -35.31 23.79
CA LYS A 995 5.62 -35.95 25.09
C LYS A 995 6.94 -35.55 25.75
N LYS A 996 7.72 -34.64 25.16
CA LYS A 996 8.97 -34.13 25.73
C LYS A 996 9.07 -32.60 25.54
N PRO A 997 9.43 -31.80 26.56
CA PRO A 997 9.80 -30.40 26.34
C PRO A 997 11.03 -30.31 25.41
N ARG A 998 11.12 -29.26 24.59
CA ARG A 998 12.20 -29.10 23.59
C ARG A 998 13.62 -29.16 24.18
N GLU A 999 13.77 -28.72 25.42
CA GLU A 999 15.02 -28.77 26.19
C GLU A 999 15.52 -30.21 26.47
N SER A 1000 14.65 -31.24 26.37
CA SER A 1000 14.98 -32.67 26.56
C SER A 1000 14.89 -33.51 25.27
N TRP A 1001 14.86 -32.86 24.11
CA TRP A 1001 15.02 -33.55 22.81
C TRP A 1001 16.49 -33.92 22.57
N ASP A 1002 16.69 -35.05 21.89
CA ASP A 1002 18.00 -35.63 21.66
C ASP A 1002 18.85 -34.78 20.70
N THR A 1003 20.16 -34.67 20.95
CA THR A 1003 21.07 -33.84 20.15
C THR A 1003 21.51 -34.52 18.86
N VAL A 1004 21.72 -33.73 17.80
CA VAL A 1004 22.29 -34.24 16.54
C VAL A 1004 23.69 -34.82 16.82
N PRO A 1005 24.00 -36.08 16.41
CA PRO A 1005 25.30 -36.69 16.65
C PRO A 1005 26.45 -35.88 16.05
N GLU A 1006 27.55 -35.75 16.80
CA GLU A 1006 28.72 -34.93 16.44
C GLU A 1006 29.31 -35.27 15.06
N ARG A 1007 29.35 -36.56 14.68
CA ARG A 1007 29.77 -37.02 13.34
C ARG A 1007 28.95 -36.41 12.18
N LEU A 1008 27.71 -35.99 12.44
CA LEU A 1008 26.85 -35.35 11.44
C LEU A 1008 27.04 -33.83 11.40
N LEU A 1009 27.48 -33.19 12.50
CA LEU A 1009 27.74 -31.75 12.57
C LEU A 1009 28.91 -31.30 11.68
N ALA A 1010 29.81 -32.23 11.34
CA ALA A 1010 30.84 -32.04 10.32
C ALA A 1010 30.29 -32.05 8.86
N THR A 1011 29.02 -32.41 8.65
CA THR A 1011 28.36 -32.43 7.34
C THR A 1011 27.44 -31.21 7.18
N LYS A 1012 27.16 -30.82 5.93
CA LYS A 1012 26.18 -29.76 5.65
C LYS A 1012 24.77 -30.36 5.59
N PRO A 1013 23.81 -29.92 6.44
CA PRO A 1013 22.43 -30.39 6.36
C PRO A 1013 21.72 -29.85 5.11
N LEU A 1014 20.65 -30.54 4.69
CA LEU A 1014 19.70 -29.98 3.73
C LEU A 1014 18.76 -29.03 4.46
N THR A 1015 18.99 -27.73 4.33
CA THR A 1015 18.14 -26.67 4.88
C THR A 1015 16.94 -26.42 3.96
N ILE A 1016 15.73 -26.41 4.52
CA ILE A 1016 14.46 -26.21 3.79
C ILE A 1016 13.61 -25.15 4.52
N PHE A 1017 13.24 -24.09 3.81
CA PHE A 1017 12.37 -23.01 4.26
C PHE A 1017 10.91 -23.24 3.82
N PRO A 1018 9.92 -22.64 4.50
CA PRO A 1018 8.53 -22.64 4.02
C PRO A 1018 8.42 -22.18 2.56
N HIS A 1019 7.61 -22.91 1.78
CA HIS A 1019 7.36 -22.76 0.34
C HIS A 1019 8.48 -23.20 -0.61
N ASP A 1020 9.67 -23.59 -0.13
CA ASP A 1020 10.67 -24.27 -0.96
C ASP A 1020 10.06 -25.49 -1.66
N ALA A 1021 10.35 -25.64 -2.94
CA ALA A 1021 10.01 -26.82 -3.72
C ALA A 1021 11.11 -27.88 -3.54
N ILE A 1022 10.70 -29.13 -3.32
CA ILE A 1022 11.58 -30.28 -3.13
C ILE A 1022 11.15 -31.43 -4.04
N LEU A 1023 12.12 -32.17 -4.56
CA LEU A 1023 11.92 -33.51 -5.09
C LEU A 1023 12.05 -34.50 -3.93
N VAL A 1024 11.10 -35.42 -3.78
CA VAL A 1024 11.14 -36.46 -2.75
C VAL A 1024 10.43 -37.72 -3.24
N LYS A 1025 11.13 -38.87 -3.25
CA LYS A 1025 10.64 -40.13 -3.85
C LYS A 1025 10.06 -39.93 -5.27
N GLY A 1026 10.76 -39.15 -6.11
CA GLY A 1026 10.35 -38.82 -7.47
C GLY A 1026 9.14 -37.87 -7.59
N LYS A 1027 8.66 -37.25 -6.51
CA LYS A 1027 7.50 -36.35 -6.52
C LYS A 1027 7.89 -34.94 -6.11
N VAL A 1028 7.53 -33.96 -6.94
CA VAL A 1028 7.67 -32.53 -6.63
C VAL A 1028 6.64 -32.13 -5.58
N ARG A 1029 7.10 -31.56 -4.46
CA ARG A 1029 6.26 -31.06 -3.36
C ARG A 1029 6.79 -29.75 -2.81
N ARG A 1030 5.96 -28.99 -2.10
CA ARG A 1030 6.40 -27.81 -1.35
C ARG A 1030 6.34 -28.05 0.14
N PHE A 1031 7.37 -27.63 0.87
CA PHE A 1031 7.37 -27.69 2.33
C PHE A 1031 6.46 -26.61 2.93
N LYS A 1032 5.60 -26.99 3.89
CA LYS A 1032 4.64 -26.08 4.54
C LYS A 1032 5.01 -25.74 5.98
N THR A 1033 5.17 -26.77 6.81
CA THR A 1033 5.42 -26.67 8.26
C THR A 1033 5.70 -28.07 8.84
N ILE A 1034 5.88 -28.19 10.15
CA ILE A 1034 6.05 -29.47 10.87
C ILE A 1034 4.96 -29.76 11.89
N GLY A 1035 4.57 -31.04 11.98
CA GLY A 1035 3.75 -31.61 13.04
C GLY A 1035 4.62 -32.18 14.15
N ILE A 1036 4.94 -31.34 15.15
CA ILE A 1036 5.78 -31.67 16.32
C ILE A 1036 5.40 -33.05 16.91
N ALA A 1037 4.15 -33.21 17.33
CA ALA A 1037 3.66 -34.42 18.02
C ALA A 1037 3.91 -35.73 17.25
N ALA A 1038 3.75 -35.70 15.92
CA ALA A 1038 3.87 -36.88 15.06
C ALA A 1038 5.28 -37.11 14.51
N CYS A 1039 6.24 -36.21 14.80
CA CYS A 1039 7.53 -36.13 14.10
C CYS A 1039 7.36 -36.11 12.57
N SER A 1040 6.41 -35.30 12.08
CA SER A 1040 6.07 -35.19 10.67
C SER A 1040 6.37 -33.80 10.09
N TRP A 1041 6.56 -33.74 8.78
CA TRP A 1041 6.34 -32.52 8.01
C TRP A 1041 4.92 -32.49 7.42
N SER A 1042 4.49 -31.32 6.99
CA SER A 1042 3.36 -31.12 6.08
C SER A 1042 3.90 -30.61 4.75
N LEU A 1043 3.56 -31.33 3.68
CA LEU A 1043 3.84 -30.96 2.31
C LEU A 1043 2.54 -30.54 1.62
N TYR A 1044 2.64 -29.69 0.61
CA TYR A 1044 1.52 -29.41 -0.29
C TYR A 1044 1.93 -29.59 -1.75
N ASP A 1045 0.92 -29.83 -2.60
CA ASP A 1045 1.13 -30.03 -4.03
C ASP A 1045 1.32 -28.66 -4.74
N PRO A 1046 2.36 -28.49 -5.58
CA PRO A 1046 2.57 -27.23 -6.32
C PRO A 1046 1.37 -26.83 -7.19
N THR A 1047 0.66 -27.78 -7.80
CA THR A 1047 -0.46 -27.50 -8.72
C THR A 1047 -1.77 -27.17 -8.01
N GLY A 1048 -1.86 -27.42 -6.70
CA GLY A 1048 -3.07 -27.25 -5.91
C GLY A 1048 -4.12 -28.37 -6.06
N LYS A 1049 -3.91 -29.34 -6.96
CA LYS A 1049 -4.86 -30.43 -7.26
C LYS A 1049 -5.03 -31.45 -6.10
N LEU A 1050 -4.19 -31.40 -5.07
CA LEU A 1050 -4.23 -32.29 -3.89
C LEU A 1050 -4.23 -31.47 -2.60
N SER A 1051 -5.02 -31.91 -1.60
CA SER A 1051 -4.95 -31.34 -0.25
C SER A 1051 -3.60 -31.63 0.42
N ASP A 1052 -3.23 -30.87 1.46
CA ASP A 1052 -1.98 -31.09 2.24
C ASP A 1052 -1.81 -32.56 2.68
N GLY A 1053 -2.92 -33.21 3.08
CA GLY A 1053 -2.92 -34.59 3.56
C GLY A 1053 -2.63 -35.59 2.44
N GLU A 1054 -3.20 -35.38 1.26
CA GLU A 1054 -2.97 -36.22 0.07
C GLU A 1054 -1.59 -35.96 -0.55
N ALA A 1055 -1.17 -34.70 -0.60
CA ALA A 1055 0.15 -34.30 -1.04
C ALA A 1055 1.28 -34.89 -0.16
N THR A 1056 1.03 -35.07 1.14
CA THR A 1056 1.94 -35.72 2.10
C THR A 1056 1.79 -37.26 2.14
N LYS A 1057 0.73 -37.83 1.57
CA LYS A 1057 0.43 -39.28 1.64
C LYS A 1057 1.52 -40.11 0.95
N GLY A 1058 2.08 -41.09 1.68
CA GLY A 1058 3.21 -41.90 1.22
C GLY A 1058 4.58 -41.21 1.32
N LEU A 1059 4.63 -39.90 1.57
CA LEU A 1059 5.82 -39.09 1.74
C LEU A 1059 6.04 -38.71 3.22
N ALA A 1060 5.74 -39.62 4.15
CA ALA A 1060 5.90 -39.37 5.57
C ALA A 1060 7.39 -39.25 5.92
N PHE A 1061 7.79 -38.19 6.66
CA PHE A 1061 9.20 -37.96 7.01
C PHE A 1061 9.88 -39.21 7.63
N ALA A 1062 9.17 -39.92 8.51
CA ALA A 1062 9.68 -41.13 9.14
C ALA A 1062 9.96 -42.30 8.18
N SER A 1063 9.42 -42.32 6.95
CA SER A 1063 9.66 -43.36 5.94
C SER A 1063 10.77 -43.01 4.92
N LEU A 1064 11.54 -41.94 5.16
CA LEU A 1064 12.71 -41.58 4.35
C LEU A 1064 13.94 -42.44 4.71
N THR A 1065 14.66 -42.90 3.69
CA THR A 1065 15.98 -43.54 3.74
C THR A 1065 17.00 -42.72 2.94
N LYS A 1066 18.28 -43.13 2.95
CA LYS A 1066 19.33 -42.47 2.14
C LYS A 1066 19.09 -42.55 0.62
N ASP A 1067 18.29 -43.53 0.18
CA ASP A 1067 18.06 -43.88 -1.22
C ASP A 1067 16.88 -43.09 -1.84
N ASP A 1068 16.08 -42.40 -1.02
CA ASP A 1068 14.86 -41.67 -1.43
C ASP A 1068 15.11 -40.31 -2.11
N GLN A 1069 16.38 -39.92 -2.26
CA GLN A 1069 16.91 -38.70 -2.90
C GLN A 1069 16.05 -37.45 -2.72
N LEU A 1070 16.30 -36.72 -1.62
CA LEU A 1070 15.76 -35.37 -1.43
C LEU A 1070 16.62 -34.33 -2.16
N GLU A 1071 16.01 -33.58 -3.06
CA GLU A 1071 16.65 -32.45 -3.74
C GLU A 1071 15.83 -31.16 -3.61
N LEU A 1072 16.50 -30.01 -3.65
CA LEU A 1072 15.88 -28.69 -3.59
C LEU A 1072 15.71 -28.12 -5.01
N ILE A 1073 14.47 -27.80 -5.40
CA ILE A 1073 14.17 -27.29 -6.75
C ILE A 1073 14.21 -25.76 -6.73
N HIS A 1074 15.20 -25.20 -7.41
CA HIS A 1074 15.39 -23.75 -7.55
C HIS A 1074 14.49 -23.18 -8.65
N GLU A 1075 13.36 -22.62 -8.24
CA GLU A 1075 12.40 -22.00 -9.16
C GLU A 1075 12.89 -20.68 -9.75
N ASP A 1076 12.67 -20.51 -11.06
CA ASP A 1076 12.71 -19.19 -11.71
C ASP A 1076 11.40 -18.42 -11.46
N VAL A 1077 11.06 -17.45 -12.32
CA VAL A 1077 9.81 -16.66 -12.21
C VAL A 1077 8.68 -17.22 -13.08
N LEU A 1078 9.01 -17.86 -14.20
CA LEU A 1078 8.06 -18.34 -15.20
C LEU A 1078 7.63 -19.79 -14.98
N GLY A 1079 8.48 -20.63 -14.36
CA GLY A 1079 8.24 -22.05 -14.11
C GLY A 1079 9.05 -22.99 -15.00
N ARG A 1080 10.06 -22.48 -15.72
CA ARG A 1080 10.81 -23.23 -16.75
C ARG A 1080 11.48 -24.51 -16.22
N CYS A 1081 12.01 -24.46 -15.00
CA CYS A 1081 12.61 -25.62 -14.33
C CYS A 1081 11.71 -26.87 -14.30
N TYR A 1082 10.38 -26.71 -14.31
CA TYR A 1082 9.46 -27.85 -14.37
C TYR A 1082 9.27 -28.41 -15.79
N ILE A 1083 9.38 -27.57 -16.82
CA ILE A 1083 9.38 -27.99 -18.23
C ILE A 1083 10.61 -28.87 -18.49
N ASP A 1084 11.76 -28.45 -17.98
CA ASP A 1084 13.02 -29.21 -18.09
C ASP A 1084 12.93 -30.53 -17.31
N LEU A 1085 12.34 -30.55 -16.11
CA LEU A 1085 12.08 -31.77 -15.33
C LEU A 1085 11.17 -32.76 -16.07
N ILE A 1086 10.05 -32.31 -16.63
CA ILE A 1086 9.10 -33.15 -17.39
C ILE A 1086 9.74 -33.67 -18.69
N SER A 1087 10.56 -32.85 -19.35
CA SER A 1087 11.25 -33.24 -20.58
C SER A 1087 12.31 -34.32 -20.34
N ASN A 1088 12.98 -34.27 -19.18
CA ASN A 1088 14.03 -35.22 -18.80
C ASN A 1088 13.51 -36.49 -18.10
N SER A 1089 12.28 -36.50 -17.57
CA SER A 1089 11.73 -37.68 -16.87
C SER A 1089 11.31 -38.82 -17.81
N GLY A 1090 11.17 -38.56 -19.11
CA GLY A 1090 10.79 -39.57 -20.12
C GLY A 1090 9.36 -40.15 -19.96
N SER A 1091 8.59 -39.61 -19.02
CA SER A 1091 7.23 -40.04 -18.70
C SER A 1091 6.22 -39.51 -19.73
N LYS A 1092 5.28 -40.37 -20.15
CA LYS A 1092 4.16 -40.01 -21.04
C LYS A 1092 2.91 -39.50 -20.29
N GLU A 1093 3.05 -39.16 -19.01
CA GLU A 1093 1.99 -38.62 -18.14
C GLU A 1093 2.18 -37.11 -17.94
#